data_AF-A0A6N6KMV7-F1
#
_entry.id   AF-A0A6N6KMV7-F1
#
_cell.length_a   1.000
_cell.length_b   1.000
_cell.length_c   1.000
_cell.angle_alpha   90.00
_cell.angle_beta   90.00
_cell.angle_gamma   90.00
#
_symmetry.space_group_name_H-M   'P 1'
#
loop_
_entity.id
_entity.type
_entity.pdbx_description
1 polymer ?
#
loop_
_entity_poly.entity_id
_entity_poly.type
_entity_poly.pdbx_seq_one_letter_code
_entity_poly.pdbx_strand_id
1 'polypeptide(L)'
;MNKYFSLAKKYLTPLFNTRAAGVYLILFAAAIGIATFIENDFGTSSAQKVVFKTRWFELLLLLFAISIVVNIFKFRMIQQKKWALLTFHASMIIILLGAGVTRYFGYEGVMHIRENDSSNTILSAETYLNFEVLKNGNNVKFDEPVLFATLGNNNWEESFLVGNDLIEAKVVDFIPNPQQIMEEVSDGLPIIKIVMAGVNGREEYFVSQGETRRIRNVLFNFKPGVMQGAVNIDYRNDSLLIKSNRAMTQMVMATQQVDTLYPGPGYYPLRLRSMYSDGINSFVFGEFNKNATVKITSEAPKVKNESMTALVMDISINGETQRKFVYGKKGLPGRPSVMNVGDLSLAISYGAKEIVLPFSIKLYDFIMERYPGTNNASSYASEVQLIDNRNNLEKDYRIYMNHILNYGGYRFFQSSFDNDELGTYLSVNHDFWGTWISYIGYFLLTLGMILSLLSKKSRFFQVSQKIRKLREKRGAFVTILMVFLATSLLSGQKVINTVATQNVVGIEHADKFSKIVLQDHKGRMKPMHTMTREIMRKLARKESLDGLTADQVILGMFVNPREWHSVPMIKVGKHEKVREKLGVTGKLASYNNFFGQNGEYILKEEVRRAYGLQPIDRGVYEKELMKIDERVNIASMVYSGSLFKIIPVPDDPNNTWISTRMGHGQSPVEQPVADRFFAAYPQALREAINTNDYAYVNKMVDELDNYQKAKGGSVVPSQAKVNAEITLNEMKVFGRLAAFYGLLGLAFLFFLFLSIFRPKTKLATIYKILFGLVVLGFTFHTVGLGLRWYVSGRAPWSNGYESMIYIAWTTTL
;
A
#
# COMPACT_ATOMS: atom_id res chain seq x y z
N MET A 1 -51.08 3.14 -31.50
CA MET A 1 -49.83 3.84 -31.13
C MET A 1 -49.94 4.64 -29.81
N ASN A 2 -50.95 5.50 -29.61
CA ASN A 2 -51.10 6.33 -28.39
C ASN A 2 -51.26 5.57 -27.06
N LYS A 3 -51.89 4.39 -27.05
CA LYS A 3 -52.07 3.56 -25.84
C LYS A 3 -50.74 2.92 -25.35
N TYR A 4 -49.89 2.48 -26.27
CA TYR A 4 -48.55 1.97 -25.94
C TYR A 4 -47.63 3.08 -25.45
N PHE A 5 -47.74 4.29 -26.03
CA PHE A 5 -46.98 5.46 -25.59
C PHE A 5 -47.41 5.95 -24.20
N SER A 6 -48.70 5.90 -23.87
CA SER A 6 -49.20 6.26 -22.53
C SER A 6 -48.84 5.22 -21.46
N LEU A 7 -48.86 3.93 -21.79
CA LEU A 7 -48.37 2.86 -20.92
C LEU A 7 -46.86 2.98 -20.67
N ALA A 8 -46.05 3.15 -21.72
CA ALA A 8 -44.61 3.34 -21.61
C ALA A 8 -44.28 4.57 -20.73
N LYS A 9 -44.99 5.68 -20.91
CA LYS A 9 -44.84 6.87 -20.07
C LYS A 9 -45.19 6.59 -18.60
N LYS A 10 -46.22 5.80 -18.32
CA LYS A 10 -46.63 5.45 -16.94
C LYS A 10 -45.54 4.66 -16.20
N TYR A 11 -44.86 3.73 -16.86
CA TYR A 11 -43.86 2.86 -16.24
C TYR A 11 -42.42 3.38 -16.32
N LEU A 12 -42.05 4.13 -17.36
CA LEU A 12 -40.68 4.66 -17.54
C LEU A 12 -40.44 5.98 -16.79
N THR A 13 -41.47 6.82 -16.60
CA THR A 13 -41.31 8.12 -15.92
C THR A 13 -40.82 8.00 -14.46
N PRO A 14 -41.25 7.00 -13.67
CA PRO A 14 -40.70 6.77 -12.33
C PRO A 14 -39.21 6.40 -12.32
N LEU A 15 -38.73 5.65 -13.33
CA LEU A 15 -37.36 5.15 -13.43
C LEU A 15 -36.34 6.25 -13.80
N PHE A 16 -36.76 7.30 -14.51
CA PHE A 16 -35.83 8.34 -15.00
C PHE A 16 -36.04 9.71 -14.36
N ASN A 17 -36.72 9.78 -13.22
CA ASN A 17 -36.93 11.03 -12.50
C ASN A 17 -35.76 11.35 -11.54
N THR A 18 -35.81 12.52 -10.90
CA THR A 18 -34.77 12.97 -9.96
C THR A 18 -34.62 12.11 -8.71
N ARG A 19 -35.69 11.44 -8.26
CA ARG A 19 -35.63 10.53 -7.11
C ARG A 19 -34.89 9.24 -7.51
N ALA A 20 -35.20 8.69 -8.67
CA ALA A 20 -34.51 7.53 -9.22
C ALA A 20 -33.01 7.81 -9.44
N ALA A 21 -32.67 8.97 -10.02
CA ALA A 21 -31.27 9.39 -10.14
C ALA A 21 -30.54 9.43 -8.78
N GLY A 22 -31.21 9.90 -7.72
CA GLY A 22 -30.66 9.88 -6.35
C GLY A 22 -30.48 8.46 -5.81
N VAL A 23 -31.41 7.55 -6.07
CA VAL A 23 -31.29 6.13 -5.71
C VAL A 23 -30.11 5.49 -6.44
N TYR A 24 -29.96 5.73 -7.74
CA TYR A 24 -28.84 5.20 -8.52
C TYR A 24 -27.49 5.69 -7.99
N LEU A 25 -27.40 6.95 -7.58
CA LEU A 25 -26.19 7.50 -6.97
C LEU A 25 -25.85 6.82 -5.62
N ILE A 26 -26.86 6.54 -4.79
CA ILE A 26 -26.66 5.84 -3.51
C ILE A 26 -26.23 4.39 -3.76
N LEU A 27 -26.87 3.70 -4.70
CA LEU A 27 -26.50 2.33 -5.09
C LEU A 27 -25.09 2.29 -5.66
N PHE A 28 -24.69 3.28 -6.47
CA PHE A 28 -23.34 3.41 -6.99
C PHE A 28 -22.30 3.60 -5.87
N ALA A 29 -22.57 4.48 -4.90
CA ALA A 29 -21.70 4.66 -3.75
C ALA A 29 -21.60 3.39 -2.88
N ALA A 30 -22.72 2.69 -2.66
CA ALA A 30 -22.74 1.42 -1.95
C ALA A 30 -21.94 0.34 -2.69
N ALA A 31 -22.09 0.25 -4.01
CA ALA A 31 -21.35 -0.69 -4.86
C ALA A 31 -19.84 -0.47 -4.78
N ILE A 32 -19.36 0.78 -4.85
CA ILE A 32 -17.92 1.11 -4.70
C ILE A 32 -17.43 0.76 -3.29
N GLY A 33 -18.22 1.09 -2.25
CA GLY A 33 -17.90 0.74 -0.88
C GLY A 33 -17.73 -0.78 -0.68
N ILE A 34 -18.69 -1.57 -1.17
CA ILE A 34 -18.65 -3.03 -1.13
C ILE A 34 -17.47 -3.58 -1.95
N ALA A 35 -17.23 -3.05 -3.15
CA ALA A 35 -16.11 -3.47 -4.01
C ALA A 35 -14.75 -3.27 -3.32
N THR A 36 -14.60 -2.20 -2.53
CA THR A 36 -13.37 -1.93 -1.78
C THR A 36 -13.09 -3.01 -0.73
N PHE A 37 -14.12 -3.50 -0.04
CA PHE A 37 -13.98 -4.62 0.90
C PHE A 37 -13.68 -5.93 0.16
N ILE A 38 -14.38 -6.20 -0.95
CA ILE A 38 -14.13 -7.38 -1.80
C ILE A 38 -12.67 -7.39 -2.29
N GLU A 39 -12.14 -6.26 -2.75
CA GLU A 39 -10.77 -6.14 -3.21
C GLU A 39 -9.75 -6.41 -2.10
N ASN A 40 -10.04 -5.89 -0.89
CA ASN A 40 -9.19 -6.12 0.27
C ASN A 40 -9.12 -7.61 0.64
N ASP A 41 -10.24 -8.32 0.57
CA ASP A 41 -10.37 -9.68 1.11
C ASP A 41 -10.05 -10.76 0.05
N PHE A 42 -10.44 -10.53 -1.21
CA PHE A 42 -10.37 -11.53 -2.30
C PHE A 42 -9.53 -11.08 -3.50
N GLY A 43 -9.07 -9.81 -3.52
CA GLY A 43 -8.21 -9.27 -4.57
C GLY A 43 -8.96 -8.54 -5.68
N THR A 44 -8.18 -7.88 -6.54
CA THR A 44 -8.69 -6.99 -7.61
C THR A 44 -9.53 -7.74 -8.64
N SER A 45 -9.16 -8.97 -8.99
CA SER A 45 -9.92 -9.80 -9.93
C SER A 45 -11.34 -10.08 -9.43
N SER A 46 -11.52 -10.33 -8.13
CA SER A 46 -12.83 -10.57 -7.51
C SER A 46 -13.72 -9.32 -7.51
N ALA A 47 -13.17 -8.15 -7.17
CA ALA A 47 -13.90 -6.89 -7.22
C ALA A 47 -14.32 -6.53 -8.66
N GLN A 48 -13.44 -6.78 -9.64
CA GLN A 48 -13.77 -6.63 -11.05
C GLN A 48 -14.86 -7.62 -11.47
N LYS A 49 -14.74 -8.91 -11.12
CA LYS A 49 -15.66 -9.96 -11.55
C LYS A 49 -17.08 -9.77 -11.02
N VAL A 50 -17.25 -9.36 -9.76
CA VAL A 50 -18.56 -9.29 -9.09
C VAL A 50 -19.21 -7.90 -9.16
N VAL A 51 -18.40 -6.84 -9.32
CA VAL A 51 -18.90 -5.45 -9.36
C VAL A 51 -18.53 -4.78 -10.68
N PHE A 52 -17.26 -4.40 -10.88
CA PHE A 52 -16.92 -3.42 -11.93
C PHE A 52 -17.08 -3.92 -13.37
N LYS A 53 -16.92 -5.22 -13.63
CA LYS A 53 -17.06 -5.82 -14.95
C LYS A 53 -18.42 -6.52 -15.17
N THR A 54 -19.42 -6.25 -14.33
CA THR A 54 -20.74 -6.89 -14.43
C THR A 54 -21.77 -6.07 -15.21
N ARG A 55 -22.71 -6.77 -15.85
CA ARG A 55 -23.82 -6.14 -16.58
C ARG A 55 -24.76 -5.34 -15.67
N TRP A 56 -24.94 -5.73 -14.41
CA TRP A 56 -25.81 -4.99 -13.48
C TRP A 56 -25.22 -3.63 -13.11
N PHE A 57 -23.89 -3.56 -12.95
CA PHE A 57 -23.20 -2.31 -12.66
C PHE A 57 -23.20 -1.38 -13.86
N GLU A 58 -23.00 -1.92 -15.07
CA GLU A 58 -23.19 -1.15 -16.30
C GLU A 58 -24.63 -0.65 -16.47
N LEU A 59 -25.61 -1.50 -16.19
CA LEU A 59 -27.02 -1.11 -16.23
C LEU A 59 -27.31 0.03 -15.25
N LEU A 60 -26.74 -0.01 -14.03
CA LEU A 60 -26.85 1.07 -13.06
C LEU A 60 -26.31 2.40 -13.61
N LEU A 61 -25.13 2.37 -14.23
CA LEU A 61 -24.51 3.55 -14.86
C LEU A 61 -25.33 4.07 -16.04
N LEU A 62 -25.87 3.17 -16.86
CA LEU A 62 -26.73 3.50 -17.99
C LEU A 62 -28.04 4.14 -17.53
N LEU A 63 -28.71 3.56 -16.52
CA LEU A 63 -29.93 4.10 -15.92
C LEU A 63 -29.69 5.50 -15.34
N PHE A 64 -28.53 5.69 -14.68
CA PHE A 64 -28.12 7.00 -14.18
C PHE A 64 -27.90 8.01 -15.33
N ALA A 65 -27.18 7.63 -16.39
CA ALA A 65 -26.97 8.47 -17.57
C ALA A 65 -28.30 8.89 -18.24
N ILE A 66 -29.20 7.94 -18.49
CA ILE A 66 -30.52 8.21 -19.08
C ILE A 66 -31.33 9.14 -18.17
N SER A 67 -31.27 8.95 -16.86
CA SER A 67 -31.94 9.83 -15.91
C SER A 67 -31.45 11.28 -16.01
N ILE A 68 -30.15 11.49 -16.22
CA ILE A 68 -29.60 12.83 -16.44
C ILE A 68 -30.14 13.42 -17.75
N VAL A 69 -30.13 12.65 -18.84
CA VAL A 69 -30.66 13.07 -20.14
C VAL A 69 -32.14 13.47 -20.03
N VAL A 70 -32.98 12.62 -19.44
CA VAL A 70 -34.41 12.92 -19.25
C VAL A 70 -34.59 14.19 -18.43
N ASN A 71 -33.80 14.39 -17.38
CA ASN A 71 -33.88 15.59 -16.55
C ASN A 71 -33.45 16.86 -17.32
N ILE A 72 -32.45 16.78 -18.20
CA ILE A 72 -32.04 17.90 -19.06
C ILE A 72 -33.22 18.42 -19.88
N PHE A 73 -33.98 17.53 -20.52
CA PHE A 73 -35.16 17.90 -21.31
C PHE A 73 -36.35 18.31 -20.45
N LYS A 74 -36.66 17.53 -19.40
CA LYS A 74 -37.80 17.79 -18.49
C LYS A 74 -37.70 19.17 -17.84
N PHE A 75 -36.50 19.58 -17.42
CA PHE A 75 -36.26 20.88 -16.81
C PHE A 75 -35.90 21.97 -17.84
N ARG A 76 -35.99 21.68 -19.14
CA ARG A 76 -35.67 22.61 -20.25
C ARG A 76 -34.32 23.30 -20.02
N MET A 77 -33.28 22.52 -19.76
CA MET A 77 -31.95 23.05 -19.39
C MET A 77 -31.19 23.67 -20.58
N ILE A 78 -31.61 23.40 -21.82
CA ILE A 78 -30.97 23.89 -23.06
C ILE A 78 -31.08 25.42 -23.22
N GLN A 79 -31.95 26.08 -22.44
CA GLN A 79 -32.10 27.53 -22.44
C GLN A 79 -30.78 28.23 -22.04
N GLN A 80 -30.41 29.31 -22.75
CA GLN A 80 -29.19 30.11 -22.49
C GLN A 80 -28.98 30.47 -21.01
N LYS A 81 -30.05 30.85 -20.31
CA LYS A 81 -30.01 31.18 -18.88
C LYS A 81 -29.63 30.02 -17.94
N LYS A 82 -29.55 28.79 -18.44
CA LYS A 82 -29.24 27.55 -17.70
C LYS A 82 -27.99 26.84 -18.23
N TRP A 83 -27.20 27.48 -19.09
CA TRP A 83 -25.99 26.86 -19.65
C TRP A 83 -25.03 26.34 -18.59
N ALA A 84 -24.82 27.07 -17.49
CA ALA A 84 -24.03 26.55 -16.36
C ALA A 84 -24.51 25.18 -15.86
N LEU A 85 -25.83 25.03 -15.69
CA LEU A 85 -26.46 23.79 -15.23
C LEU A 85 -26.39 22.69 -16.30
N LEU A 86 -26.62 23.06 -17.56
CA LEU A 86 -26.52 22.15 -18.71
C LEU A 86 -25.11 21.60 -18.85
N THR A 87 -24.09 22.47 -18.86
CA THR A 87 -22.67 22.11 -18.97
C THR A 87 -22.28 21.14 -17.85
N PHE A 88 -22.68 21.43 -16.61
CA PHE A 88 -22.43 20.54 -15.48
C PHE A 88 -23.05 19.14 -15.67
N HIS A 89 -24.31 19.03 -16.09
CA HIS A 89 -24.94 17.71 -16.26
C HIS A 89 -24.49 16.99 -17.53
N ALA A 90 -24.27 17.72 -18.62
CA ALA A 90 -23.75 17.17 -19.88
C ALA A 90 -22.35 16.58 -19.69
N SER A 91 -21.52 17.22 -18.86
CA SER A 91 -20.18 16.70 -18.53
C SER A 91 -20.21 15.29 -17.96
N MET A 92 -21.16 14.99 -17.06
CA MET A 92 -21.31 13.65 -16.47
C MET A 92 -21.67 12.59 -17.51
N ILE A 93 -22.52 12.94 -18.48
CA ILE A 93 -22.86 12.04 -19.59
C ILE A 93 -21.62 11.79 -20.46
N ILE A 94 -20.87 12.83 -20.78
CA ILE A 94 -19.63 12.72 -21.58
C ILE A 94 -18.61 11.84 -20.86
N ILE A 95 -18.43 12.00 -19.54
CA ILE A 95 -17.52 11.15 -18.74
C ILE A 95 -17.98 9.68 -18.79
N LEU A 96 -19.28 9.41 -18.65
CA LEU A 96 -19.81 8.04 -18.72
C LEU A 96 -19.65 7.43 -20.12
N LEU A 97 -19.81 8.23 -21.18
CA LEU A 97 -19.54 7.79 -22.56
C LEU A 97 -18.05 7.49 -22.75
N GLY A 98 -17.15 8.34 -22.26
CA GLY A 98 -15.71 8.11 -22.30
C GLY A 98 -15.31 6.82 -21.58
N ALA A 99 -15.87 6.58 -20.38
CA ALA A 99 -15.67 5.33 -19.64
C ALA A 99 -16.20 4.11 -20.41
N GLY A 100 -17.36 4.23 -21.08
CA GLY A 100 -17.90 3.19 -21.96
C GLY A 100 -16.97 2.89 -23.14
N VAL A 101 -16.44 3.91 -23.81
CA VAL A 101 -15.49 3.74 -24.93
C VAL A 101 -14.22 3.03 -24.46
N THR A 102 -13.62 3.46 -23.34
CA THR A 102 -12.45 2.77 -22.77
C THR A 102 -12.76 1.31 -22.43
N ARG A 103 -13.94 1.03 -21.88
CA ARG A 103 -14.33 -0.34 -21.47
C ARG A 103 -14.48 -1.32 -22.64
N TYR A 104 -15.03 -0.86 -23.76
CA TYR A 104 -15.39 -1.73 -24.88
C TYR A 104 -14.36 -1.75 -26.02
N PHE A 105 -13.56 -0.69 -26.15
CA PHE A 105 -12.59 -0.55 -27.24
C PHE A 105 -11.15 -0.35 -26.75
N GLY A 106 -10.96 -0.09 -25.45
CA GLY A 106 -9.65 0.07 -24.85
C GLY A 106 -9.07 -1.26 -24.38
N TYR A 107 -7.75 -1.35 -24.39
CA TYR A 107 -7.02 -2.44 -23.73
C TYR A 107 -5.76 -1.92 -23.06
N GLU A 108 -5.28 -2.71 -22.10
CA GLU A 108 -4.11 -2.40 -21.27
C GLU A 108 -3.15 -3.57 -21.28
N GLY A 109 -1.87 -3.27 -21.08
CA GLY A 109 -0.82 -4.26 -21.00
C GLY A 109 0.44 -3.73 -20.31
N VAL A 110 1.46 -4.57 -20.26
CA VAL A 110 2.77 -4.25 -19.69
C VAL A 110 3.85 -4.63 -20.70
N MET A 111 4.76 -3.71 -20.96
CA MET A 111 5.99 -3.95 -21.71
C MET A 111 7.14 -4.07 -20.72
N HIS A 112 7.90 -5.16 -20.81
CA HIS A 112 9.18 -5.31 -20.11
C HIS A 112 10.31 -5.11 -21.11
N ILE A 113 11.33 -4.35 -20.72
CA ILE A 113 12.51 -4.09 -21.55
C ILE A 113 13.74 -4.13 -20.65
N ARG A 114 14.76 -4.88 -21.05
CA ARG A 114 16.09 -4.88 -20.42
C ARG A 114 16.94 -3.76 -21.00
N GLU A 115 17.92 -3.27 -20.25
CA GLU A 115 18.83 -2.25 -20.75
C GLU A 115 19.57 -2.71 -22.00
N ASN A 116 19.71 -1.78 -22.95
CA ASN A 116 20.24 -1.99 -24.29
C ASN A 116 19.39 -2.87 -25.22
N ASP A 117 18.31 -3.46 -24.73
CA ASP A 117 17.37 -4.24 -25.53
C ASP A 117 16.22 -3.38 -26.07
N SER A 118 15.58 -3.90 -27.11
CA SER A 118 14.36 -3.35 -27.69
C SER A 118 13.21 -4.32 -27.56
N SER A 119 12.03 -3.80 -27.23
CA SER A 119 10.78 -4.56 -27.26
C SER A 119 9.74 -3.88 -28.14
N ASN A 120 9.05 -4.68 -28.93
CA ASN A 120 7.84 -4.29 -29.64
C ASN A 120 6.62 -5.05 -29.13
N THR A 121 6.71 -5.73 -27.99
CA THR A 121 5.64 -6.64 -27.52
C THR A 121 5.17 -6.23 -26.13
N ILE A 122 3.85 -6.26 -25.93
CA ILE A 122 3.22 -6.06 -24.63
C ILE A 122 2.52 -7.34 -24.18
N LEU A 123 2.51 -7.60 -22.88
CA LEU A 123 1.68 -8.62 -22.25
C LEU A 123 0.36 -8.01 -21.81
N SER A 124 -0.77 -8.61 -22.19
CA SER A 124 -2.10 -8.12 -21.83
C SER A 124 -2.32 -8.07 -20.30
N ALA A 125 -3.03 -7.04 -19.84
CA ALA A 125 -3.48 -6.97 -18.44
C ALA A 125 -4.61 -7.97 -18.14
N GLU A 126 -5.40 -8.29 -19.16
CA GLU A 126 -6.42 -9.34 -19.12
C GLU A 126 -5.79 -10.72 -19.27
N THR A 127 -6.45 -11.75 -18.73
CA THR A 127 -6.01 -13.13 -18.88
C THR A 127 -6.80 -13.84 -19.96
N TYR A 128 -6.13 -14.78 -20.61
CA TYR A 128 -6.65 -15.56 -21.73
C TYR A 128 -6.45 -17.05 -21.46
N LEU A 129 -7.38 -17.85 -21.95
CA LEU A 129 -7.13 -19.25 -22.25
C LEU A 129 -6.60 -19.31 -23.68
N ASN A 130 -5.34 -19.70 -23.84
CA ASN A 130 -4.71 -19.83 -25.14
C ASN A 130 -4.63 -21.30 -25.52
N PHE A 131 -5.08 -21.62 -26.72
CA PHE A 131 -5.11 -22.95 -27.29
C PHE A 131 -4.18 -22.99 -28.50
N GLU A 132 -3.32 -24.00 -28.54
CA GLU A 132 -2.44 -24.29 -29.66
C GLU A 132 -2.63 -25.76 -30.06
N VAL A 133 -3.16 -25.97 -31.26
CA VAL A 133 -3.47 -27.29 -31.80
C VAL A 133 -2.50 -27.61 -32.92
N LEU A 134 -1.74 -28.68 -32.73
CA LEU A 134 -0.81 -29.23 -33.71
C LEU A 134 -1.39 -30.52 -34.28
N LYS A 135 -1.61 -30.54 -35.59
CA LYS A 135 -2.08 -31.72 -36.33
C LYS A 135 -1.38 -31.81 -37.68
N ASN A 136 -0.66 -32.90 -37.93
CA ASN A 136 0.04 -33.16 -39.21
C ASN A 136 0.93 -31.99 -39.69
N GLY A 137 1.59 -31.28 -38.75
CA GLY A 137 2.44 -30.12 -39.06
C GLY A 137 1.70 -28.78 -39.20
N ASN A 138 0.36 -28.77 -39.22
CA ASN A 138 -0.42 -27.54 -39.15
C ASN A 138 -0.57 -27.09 -37.70
N ASN A 139 -0.35 -25.80 -37.46
CA ASN A 139 -0.48 -25.16 -36.14
C ASN A 139 -1.63 -24.15 -36.18
N VAL A 140 -2.67 -24.38 -35.39
CA VAL A 140 -3.81 -23.48 -35.23
C VAL A 140 -3.79 -22.91 -33.82
N LYS A 141 -3.74 -21.57 -33.70
CA LYS A 141 -3.75 -20.86 -32.41
C LYS A 141 -5.00 -20.00 -32.29
N PHE A 142 -5.62 -20.03 -31.12
CA PHE A 142 -6.74 -19.16 -30.77
C PHE A 142 -6.75 -18.87 -29.26
N ASP A 143 -7.38 -17.76 -28.89
CA ASP A 143 -7.42 -17.27 -27.51
C ASP A 143 -8.82 -16.80 -27.12
N GLU A 144 -9.20 -17.06 -25.87
CA GLU A 144 -10.47 -16.62 -25.30
C GLU A 144 -10.23 -15.75 -24.06
N PRO A 145 -10.76 -14.50 -24.03
CA PRO A 145 -10.61 -13.63 -22.87
C PRO A 145 -11.41 -14.16 -21.69
N VAL A 146 -10.74 -14.32 -20.56
CA VAL A 146 -11.34 -14.87 -19.34
C VAL A 146 -11.06 -13.99 -18.13
N LEU A 147 -11.96 -14.05 -17.16
CA LEU A 147 -11.77 -13.43 -15.85
C LEU A 147 -12.17 -14.43 -14.79
N PHE A 148 -11.21 -15.20 -14.32
CA PHE A 148 -11.38 -16.08 -13.17
C PHE A 148 -10.98 -15.36 -11.89
N ALA A 149 -11.75 -15.56 -10.84
CA ALA A 149 -11.55 -14.92 -9.55
C ALA A 149 -12.08 -15.79 -8.42
N THR A 150 -11.61 -15.55 -7.20
CA THR A 150 -12.07 -16.32 -6.03
C THR A 150 -13.56 -16.14 -5.77
N LEU A 151 -14.10 -14.96 -6.05
CA LEU A 151 -15.53 -14.70 -5.98
C LEU A 151 -16.15 -14.49 -7.37
N GLY A 152 -17.35 -15.03 -7.54
CA GLY A 152 -18.12 -14.95 -8.78
C GLY A 152 -18.24 -16.30 -9.47
N ASN A 153 -18.90 -16.30 -10.63
CA ASN A 153 -19.06 -17.50 -11.43
C ASN A 153 -17.86 -17.69 -12.37
N ASN A 154 -17.13 -18.80 -12.21
CA ASN A 154 -15.98 -19.18 -13.03
C ASN A 154 -16.32 -20.25 -14.08
N ASN A 155 -17.59 -20.60 -14.25
CA ASN A 155 -18.01 -21.54 -15.28
C ASN A 155 -17.63 -21.00 -16.66
N TRP A 156 -16.88 -21.80 -17.40
CA TRP A 156 -16.49 -21.55 -18.77
C TRP A 156 -16.46 -22.89 -19.49
N GLU A 157 -17.08 -22.95 -20.66
CA GLU A 157 -17.21 -24.15 -21.48
C GLU A 157 -17.34 -23.72 -22.93
N GLU A 158 -16.46 -24.22 -23.79
CA GLU A 158 -16.46 -23.94 -25.23
C GLU A 158 -16.08 -25.19 -26.01
N SER A 159 -16.57 -25.23 -27.25
CA SER A 159 -16.33 -26.33 -28.19
C SER A 159 -15.76 -25.78 -29.50
N PHE A 160 -14.65 -26.36 -29.96
CA PHE A 160 -13.94 -25.93 -31.15
C PHE A 160 -13.85 -27.10 -32.13
N LEU A 161 -14.12 -26.83 -33.41
CA LEU A 161 -13.93 -27.80 -34.49
C LEU A 161 -12.63 -27.46 -35.23
N VAL A 162 -11.62 -28.31 -35.13
CA VAL A 162 -10.33 -28.14 -35.83
C VAL A 162 -10.19 -29.24 -36.88
N GLY A 163 -10.48 -28.88 -38.13
CA GLY A 163 -10.63 -29.86 -39.21
C GLY A 163 -11.87 -30.72 -38.95
N ASN A 164 -11.67 -31.99 -38.58
CA ASN A 164 -12.74 -32.94 -38.25
C ASN A 164 -12.74 -33.35 -36.77
N ASP A 165 -11.82 -32.83 -35.95
CA ASP A 165 -11.74 -33.18 -34.53
C ASP A 165 -12.51 -32.17 -33.69
N LEU A 166 -13.35 -32.68 -32.80
CA LEU A 166 -14.09 -31.88 -31.83
C LEU A 166 -13.28 -31.79 -30.54
N ILE A 167 -12.96 -30.55 -30.15
CA ILE A 167 -12.27 -30.23 -28.92
C ILE A 167 -13.25 -29.51 -28.01
N GLU A 168 -13.56 -30.08 -26.85
CA GLU A 168 -14.40 -29.47 -25.83
C GLU A 168 -13.55 -29.18 -24.60
N ALA A 169 -13.60 -27.94 -24.12
CA ALA A 169 -12.82 -27.52 -22.96
C ALA A 169 -13.76 -26.88 -21.94
N LYS A 170 -13.69 -27.36 -20.70
CA LYS A 170 -14.53 -26.90 -19.60
C LYS A 170 -13.70 -26.60 -18.36
N VAL A 171 -13.88 -25.42 -17.78
CA VAL A 171 -13.32 -25.08 -16.45
C VAL A 171 -14.27 -25.59 -15.38
N VAL A 172 -13.78 -26.54 -14.58
CA VAL A 172 -14.50 -27.17 -13.46
C VAL A 172 -14.30 -26.37 -12.18
N ASP A 173 -13.08 -25.91 -11.93
CA ASP A 173 -12.74 -25.18 -10.71
C ASP A 173 -11.59 -24.18 -10.93
N PHE A 174 -11.56 -23.13 -10.10
CA PHE A 174 -10.51 -22.12 -10.04
C PHE A 174 -9.92 -22.10 -8.63
N ILE A 175 -8.65 -22.48 -8.52
CA ILE A 175 -7.95 -22.57 -7.25
C ILE A 175 -6.97 -21.39 -7.13
N PRO A 176 -7.26 -20.37 -6.31
CA PRO A 176 -6.32 -19.29 -6.01
C PRO A 176 -5.20 -19.80 -5.09
N ASN A 177 -3.96 -19.37 -5.33
CA ASN A 177 -2.79 -19.74 -4.53
C ASN A 177 -2.73 -21.27 -4.26
N PRO A 178 -2.62 -22.09 -5.31
CA PRO A 178 -2.71 -23.53 -5.19
C PRO A 178 -1.56 -24.07 -4.33
N GLN A 179 -1.90 -24.83 -3.30
CA GLN A 179 -0.97 -25.57 -2.46
C GLN A 179 -1.34 -27.05 -2.46
N GLN A 180 -0.33 -27.90 -2.43
CA GLN A 180 -0.53 -29.33 -2.23
C GLN A 180 -0.67 -29.61 -0.74
N ILE A 181 -1.71 -30.36 -0.36
CA ILE A 181 -1.92 -30.89 0.98
C ILE A 181 -2.01 -32.42 0.92
N MET A 182 -1.63 -33.06 2.02
CA MET A 182 -1.80 -34.48 2.22
C MET A 182 -3.14 -34.71 2.94
N GLU A 183 -4.07 -35.41 2.31
CA GLU A 183 -5.39 -35.77 2.87
C GLU A 183 -5.43 -37.27 3.14
N GLU A 184 -5.79 -37.66 4.37
CA GLU A 184 -5.89 -39.07 4.75
C GLU A 184 -7.13 -39.70 4.11
N VAL A 185 -6.95 -40.82 3.42
CA VAL A 185 -8.01 -41.56 2.73
C VAL A 185 -7.80 -43.06 2.94
N SER A 186 -8.88 -43.81 3.13
CA SER A 186 -8.82 -45.23 3.52
C SER A 186 -8.07 -46.13 2.53
N ASP A 187 -8.06 -45.77 1.25
CA ASP A 187 -7.39 -46.48 0.15
C ASP A 187 -6.21 -45.66 -0.42
N GLY A 188 -5.57 -44.86 0.45
CA GLY A 188 -4.45 -44.02 0.09
C GLY A 188 -3.12 -44.77 0.03
N LEU A 189 -2.12 -44.13 -0.55
CA LEU A 189 -0.74 -44.64 -0.56
C LEU A 189 0.06 -44.02 0.60
N PRO A 190 1.17 -44.63 1.01
CA PRO A 190 2.11 -43.97 1.90
C PRO A 190 2.74 -42.75 1.22
N ILE A 191 2.63 -41.58 1.84
CA ILE A 191 3.16 -40.31 1.30
C ILE A 191 4.04 -39.64 2.33
N ILE A 192 5.21 -39.16 1.90
CA ILE A 192 6.11 -38.37 2.73
C ILE A 192 6.20 -36.93 2.25
N LYS A 193 6.11 -35.99 3.19
CA LYS A 193 6.24 -34.56 2.97
C LYS A 193 7.70 -34.13 3.12
N ILE A 194 8.25 -33.52 2.09
CA ILE A 194 9.62 -32.99 2.03
C ILE A 194 9.55 -31.48 1.99
N VAL A 195 10.28 -30.82 2.88
CA VAL A 195 10.34 -29.36 2.97
C VAL A 195 11.74 -28.91 2.61
N MET A 196 11.84 -27.92 1.70
CA MET A 196 13.09 -27.35 1.21
C MET A 196 13.06 -25.82 1.27
N ALA A 197 14.23 -25.20 1.35
CA ALA A 197 14.36 -23.76 1.12
C ALA A 197 14.34 -23.46 -0.38
N GLY A 198 13.52 -22.49 -0.78
CA GLY A 198 13.34 -22.06 -2.16
C GLY A 198 13.37 -20.54 -2.32
N VAL A 199 13.10 -20.08 -3.54
CA VAL A 199 13.27 -18.66 -3.94
C VAL A 199 12.32 -17.75 -3.15
N ASN A 200 11.15 -18.26 -2.81
CA ASN A 200 10.13 -17.55 -2.03
C ASN A 200 10.06 -18.01 -0.56
N GLY A 201 11.11 -18.70 -0.06
CA GLY A 201 11.15 -19.23 1.30
C GLY A 201 10.86 -20.73 1.38
N ARG A 202 10.08 -21.16 2.37
CA ARG A 202 9.80 -22.59 2.64
C ARG A 202 8.89 -23.18 1.55
N GLU A 203 9.37 -24.20 0.84
CA GLU A 203 8.60 -24.95 -0.17
C GLU A 203 8.31 -26.36 0.33
N GLU A 204 7.12 -26.86 0.03
CA GLU A 204 6.65 -28.18 0.46
C GLU A 204 6.36 -29.07 -0.76
N TYR A 205 6.85 -30.31 -0.69
CA TYR A 205 6.74 -31.31 -1.73
C TYR A 205 6.24 -32.62 -1.14
N PHE A 206 5.59 -33.44 -1.95
CA PHE A 206 5.04 -34.73 -1.55
C PHE A 206 5.58 -35.82 -2.47
N VAL A 207 6.02 -36.95 -1.91
CA VAL A 207 6.47 -38.11 -2.67
C VAL A 207 5.67 -39.30 -2.20
N SER A 208 4.94 -39.93 -3.11
CA SER A 208 4.14 -41.13 -2.83
C SER A 208 4.97 -42.40 -3.00
N GLN A 209 4.64 -43.44 -2.26
CA GLN A 209 5.27 -44.75 -2.42
C GLN A 209 5.05 -45.26 -3.86
N GLY A 210 6.10 -45.76 -4.48
CA GLY A 210 6.12 -46.13 -5.91
C GLY A 210 6.57 -45.02 -6.85
N GLU A 211 6.84 -43.81 -6.35
CA GLU A 211 7.32 -42.67 -7.15
C GLU A 211 8.84 -42.48 -7.03
N THR A 212 9.45 -41.99 -8.11
CA THR A 212 10.77 -41.35 -8.07
C THR A 212 10.59 -39.91 -8.50
N ARG A 213 10.93 -38.95 -7.64
CA ARG A 213 10.70 -37.53 -7.87
C ARG A 213 12.00 -36.74 -7.74
N ARG A 214 12.35 -35.99 -8.79
CA ARG A 214 13.44 -35.01 -8.72
C ARG A 214 12.89 -33.69 -8.18
N ILE A 215 13.43 -33.23 -7.05
CA ILE A 215 13.07 -31.95 -6.45
C ILE A 215 14.36 -31.11 -6.41
N ARG A 216 14.39 -30.06 -7.22
CA ARG A 216 15.61 -29.25 -7.45
C ARG A 216 16.76 -30.16 -7.88
N ASN A 217 17.86 -30.16 -7.12
CA ASN A 217 19.06 -30.94 -7.42
C ASN A 217 19.09 -32.31 -6.71
N VAL A 218 18.06 -32.66 -5.92
CA VAL A 218 17.99 -33.90 -5.17
C VAL A 218 16.99 -34.86 -5.82
N LEU A 219 17.39 -36.10 -6.00
CA LEU A 219 16.52 -37.17 -6.48
C LEU A 219 16.01 -37.96 -5.29
N PHE A 220 14.69 -38.01 -5.11
CA PHE A 220 14.04 -38.82 -4.07
C PHE A 220 13.46 -40.06 -4.72
N ASN A 221 13.80 -41.23 -4.18
CA ASN A 221 13.28 -42.50 -4.65
C ASN A 221 12.47 -43.17 -3.54
N PHE A 222 11.16 -43.30 -3.73
CA PHE A 222 10.26 -44.03 -2.84
C PHE A 222 9.70 -45.30 -3.52
N LYS A 223 10.41 -45.82 -4.53
CA LYS A 223 10.17 -47.14 -5.11
C LYS A 223 10.93 -48.23 -4.33
N PRO A 224 10.48 -49.48 -4.38
CA PRO A 224 11.29 -50.62 -3.94
C PRO A 224 12.65 -50.64 -4.67
N GLY A 225 13.72 -50.92 -3.91
CA GLY A 225 15.08 -50.97 -4.44
C GLY A 225 15.89 -49.68 -4.27
N VAL A 226 17.20 -49.78 -4.44
CA VAL A 226 18.14 -48.66 -4.28
C VAL A 226 18.46 -48.06 -5.65
N MET A 227 18.12 -46.78 -5.83
CA MET A 227 18.53 -45.99 -6.97
C MET A 227 19.82 -45.23 -6.62
N GLN A 228 20.86 -45.39 -7.44
CA GLN A 228 22.11 -44.68 -7.27
C GLN A 228 21.91 -43.16 -7.44
N GLY A 229 22.56 -42.36 -6.59
CA GLY A 229 22.45 -40.90 -6.60
C GLY A 229 21.14 -40.34 -6.03
N ALA A 230 20.23 -41.20 -5.57
CA ALA A 230 18.99 -40.79 -4.92
C ALA A 230 19.04 -40.91 -3.39
N VAL A 231 18.23 -40.10 -2.74
CA VAL A 231 17.80 -40.30 -1.35
C VAL A 231 16.70 -41.35 -1.40
N ASN A 232 17.04 -42.58 -1.04
CA ASN A 232 16.13 -43.72 -1.08
C ASN A 232 15.34 -43.79 0.22
N ILE A 233 14.02 -43.82 0.10
CA ILE A 233 13.06 -43.88 1.18
C ILE A 233 12.39 -45.25 1.08
N ASP A 234 12.37 -45.99 2.19
CA ASP A 234 11.73 -47.30 2.27
C ASP A 234 10.76 -47.31 3.46
N TYR A 235 9.60 -47.94 3.28
CA TYR A 235 8.59 -48.07 4.31
C TYR A 235 8.18 -49.54 4.43
N ARG A 236 8.60 -50.17 5.52
CA ARG A 236 8.37 -51.59 5.80
C ARG A 236 8.26 -51.83 7.30
N ASN A 237 7.44 -52.79 7.70
CA ASN A 237 7.22 -53.15 9.11
C ASN A 237 6.92 -51.92 9.99
N ASP A 238 6.03 -51.04 9.52
CA ASP A 238 5.65 -49.79 10.20
C ASP A 238 6.80 -48.81 10.51
N SER A 239 7.94 -48.96 9.84
CA SER A 239 9.12 -48.12 10.04
C SER A 239 9.55 -47.42 8.75
N LEU A 240 9.81 -46.12 8.83
CA LEU A 240 10.43 -45.35 7.75
C LEU A 240 11.95 -45.47 7.82
N LEU A 241 12.54 -45.74 6.67
CA LEU A 241 13.95 -45.99 6.50
C LEU A 241 14.50 -45.09 5.39
N ILE A 242 15.75 -44.66 5.56
CA ILE A 242 16.47 -43.82 4.60
C ILE A 242 17.80 -44.47 4.24
N LYS A 243 18.16 -44.39 2.96
CA LYS A 243 19.48 -44.77 2.44
C LYS A 243 19.96 -43.74 1.42
N SER A 244 21.17 -43.25 1.62
CA SER A 244 21.85 -42.34 0.70
C SER A 244 23.22 -42.91 0.36
N ASN A 245 23.69 -42.65 -0.85
CA ASN A 245 25.07 -42.97 -1.26
C ASN A 245 26.07 -41.84 -0.94
N ARG A 246 25.60 -40.76 -0.32
CA ARG A 246 26.42 -39.63 0.17
C ARG A 246 26.32 -39.56 1.69
N ALA A 247 27.39 -39.08 2.33
CA ALA A 247 27.34 -38.75 3.74
C ALA A 247 26.33 -37.62 3.96
N MET A 248 25.47 -37.76 4.96
CA MET A 248 24.45 -36.75 5.27
C MET A 248 24.46 -36.44 6.76
N THR A 249 24.47 -35.16 7.11
CA THR A 249 24.22 -34.73 8.50
C THR A 249 22.71 -34.71 8.73
N GLN A 250 22.25 -35.34 9.81
CA GLN A 250 20.87 -35.32 10.28
C GLN A 250 20.80 -34.46 11.55
N MET A 251 19.98 -33.41 11.57
CA MET A 251 19.73 -32.57 12.74
C MET A 251 18.25 -32.62 13.13
N VAL A 252 17.95 -33.10 14.33
CA VAL A 252 16.58 -33.11 14.87
C VAL A 252 16.20 -31.70 15.28
N MET A 253 15.15 -31.12 14.70
CA MET A 253 14.84 -29.69 14.88
C MET A 253 14.48 -29.32 16.33
N ALA A 254 13.82 -30.22 17.06
CA ALA A 254 13.37 -29.96 18.43
C ALA A 254 14.51 -29.97 19.46
N THR A 255 15.49 -30.87 19.29
CA THR A 255 16.59 -31.06 20.25
C THR A 255 17.91 -30.46 19.78
N GLN A 256 18.00 -30.04 18.50
CA GLN A 256 19.23 -29.64 17.81
C GLN A 256 20.33 -30.71 17.82
N GLN A 257 19.99 -31.96 18.17
CA GLN A 257 20.94 -33.06 18.14
C GLN A 257 21.32 -33.35 16.69
N VAL A 258 22.62 -33.33 16.41
CA VAL A 258 23.20 -33.64 15.10
C VAL A 258 23.79 -35.04 15.12
N ASP A 259 23.52 -35.80 14.08
CA ASP A 259 24.12 -37.11 13.79
C ASP A 259 24.62 -37.13 12.34
N THR A 260 25.47 -38.09 11.98
CA THR A 260 26.00 -38.24 10.62
C THR A 260 25.69 -39.64 10.08
N LEU A 261 24.95 -39.66 8.98
CA LEU A 261 24.61 -40.86 8.22
C LEU A 261 25.72 -41.10 7.18
N TYR A 262 26.55 -42.11 7.42
CA TYR A 262 27.61 -42.49 6.47
C TYR A 262 27.05 -43.39 5.35
N PRO A 263 27.63 -43.36 4.13
CA PRO A 263 27.28 -44.30 3.08
C PRO A 263 27.57 -45.73 3.53
N GLY A 264 26.62 -46.66 3.35
CA GLY A 264 26.78 -48.04 3.78
C GLY A 264 25.78 -49.01 3.13
N PRO A 265 25.94 -50.33 3.35
CA PRO A 265 25.04 -51.34 2.78
C PRO A 265 23.63 -51.30 3.40
N GLY A 266 23.51 -50.84 4.65
CA GLY A 266 22.26 -50.80 5.41
C GLY A 266 21.38 -49.57 5.17
N TYR A 267 20.18 -49.61 5.73
CA TYR A 267 19.29 -48.46 5.86
C TYR A 267 19.38 -47.89 7.27
N TYR A 268 19.15 -46.59 7.41
CA TYR A 268 19.05 -45.90 8.70
C TYR A 268 17.58 -45.57 9.00
N PRO A 269 17.17 -45.46 10.29
CA PRO A 269 15.86 -44.95 10.64
C PRO A 269 15.67 -43.50 10.16
N LEU A 270 14.63 -43.25 9.36
CA LEU A 270 14.27 -41.91 8.93
C LEU A 270 13.50 -41.23 10.07
N ARG A 271 14.09 -40.17 10.62
CA ARG A 271 13.44 -39.29 11.60
C ARG A 271 12.69 -38.16 10.88
N LEU A 272 11.41 -38.02 11.19
CA LEU A 272 10.59 -36.87 10.78
C LEU A 272 11.00 -35.62 11.57
N ARG A 273 10.59 -34.44 11.09
CA ARG A 273 10.91 -33.12 11.65
C ARG A 273 12.42 -32.94 11.90
N SER A 274 13.23 -33.54 11.04
CA SER A 274 14.68 -33.52 11.09
C SER A 274 15.23 -33.02 9.76
N MET A 275 16.22 -32.14 9.82
CA MET A 275 16.93 -31.61 8.65
C MET A 275 18.02 -32.60 8.25
N TYR A 276 18.07 -32.93 6.97
CA TYR A 276 19.13 -33.72 6.35
C TYR A 276 19.88 -32.81 5.39
N SER A 277 21.21 -32.86 5.44
CA SER A 277 22.07 -32.09 4.54
C SER A 277 23.24 -32.91 4.04
N ASP A 278 23.55 -32.80 2.74
CA ASP A 278 24.77 -33.36 2.14
C ASP A 278 25.87 -32.27 1.98
N GLY A 279 25.71 -31.13 2.64
CA GLY A 279 26.59 -29.96 2.55
C GLY A 279 26.26 -29.00 1.40
N ILE A 280 25.57 -29.48 0.36
CA ILE A 280 25.12 -28.67 -0.79
C ILE A 280 23.61 -28.47 -0.75
N ASN A 281 22.87 -29.53 -0.45
CA ASN A 281 21.42 -29.56 -0.41
C ASN A 281 20.95 -29.81 1.02
N SER A 282 19.94 -29.07 1.47
CA SER A 282 19.32 -29.24 2.78
C SER A 282 17.81 -29.37 2.64
N PHE A 283 17.24 -30.39 3.31
CA PHE A 283 15.81 -30.66 3.28
C PHE A 283 15.34 -31.32 4.57
N VAL A 284 14.03 -31.25 4.83
CA VAL A 284 13.40 -31.77 6.04
C VAL A 284 12.31 -32.75 5.63
N PHE A 285 12.31 -33.96 6.19
CA PHE A 285 11.12 -34.82 6.13
C PHE A 285 10.15 -34.34 7.20
N GLY A 286 9.10 -33.63 6.80
CA GLY A 286 8.19 -32.96 7.73
C GLY A 286 7.21 -33.92 8.39
N GLU A 287 6.43 -34.61 7.55
CA GLU A 287 5.28 -35.43 7.94
C GLU A 287 5.21 -36.67 7.02
N PHE A 288 4.56 -37.72 7.51
CA PHE A 288 4.30 -38.94 6.77
C PHE A 288 2.92 -39.46 7.13
N ASN A 289 2.17 -39.90 6.13
CA ASN A 289 0.90 -40.60 6.31
C ASN A 289 0.93 -41.91 5.53
N LYS A 290 0.44 -42.99 6.15
CA LYS A 290 0.43 -44.34 5.57
C LYS A 290 -0.65 -44.48 4.49
N ASN A 291 -1.77 -43.79 4.65
CA ASN A 291 -2.93 -43.91 3.77
C ASN A 291 -3.39 -42.50 3.38
N ALA A 292 -2.71 -41.87 2.43
CA ALA A 292 -3.06 -40.51 1.99
C ALA A 292 -3.09 -40.35 0.48
N THR A 293 -3.68 -39.24 0.06
CA THR A 293 -3.61 -38.71 -1.30
C THR A 293 -3.14 -37.25 -1.29
N VAL A 294 -2.50 -36.81 -2.37
CA VAL A 294 -2.12 -35.40 -2.53
C VAL A 294 -3.26 -34.67 -3.21
N LYS A 295 -3.80 -33.66 -2.54
CA LYS A 295 -4.85 -32.79 -3.08
C LYS A 295 -4.32 -31.39 -3.26
N ILE A 296 -4.74 -30.72 -4.33
CA ILE A 296 -4.46 -29.31 -4.55
C ILE A 296 -5.63 -28.52 -3.98
N THR A 297 -5.36 -27.60 -3.05
CA THR A 297 -6.34 -26.69 -2.45
C THR A 297 -5.82 -25.26 -2.48
N SER A 298 -6.68 -24.30 -2.14
CA SER A 298 -6.30 -22.89 -2.04
C SER A 298 -5.65 -22.61 -0.69
N GLU A 299 -4.39 -22.15 -0.67
CA GLU A 299 -3.72 -21.65 0.55
C GLU A 299 -4.41 -20.37 1.07
N ALA A 300 -4.80 -19.48 0.16
CA ALA A 300 -5.40 -18.21 0.51
C ALA A 300 -6.42 -17.76 -0.56
N PRO A 301 -7.58 -17.22 -0.15
CA PRO A 301 -8.60 -16.78 -1.09
C PRO A 301 -8.21 -15.52 -1.86
N LYS A 302 -7.26 -14.72 -1.37
CA LYS A 302 -6.88 -13.45 -2.02
C LYS A 302 -5.91 -13.68 -3.17
N VAL A 303 -6.32 -13.32 -4.40
CA VAL A 303 -5.42 -13.29 -5.56
C VAL A 303 -4.67 -11.96 -5.59
N LYS A 304 -3.35 -12.01 -5.42
CA LYS A 304 -2.43 -10.87 -5.58
C LYS A 304 -1.79 -10.90 -6.97
N ASN A 305 -1.04 -9.86 -7.34
CA ASN A 305 -0.34 -9.83 -8.62
C ASN A 305 0.73 -10.93 -8.70
N GLU A 306 1.35 -11.27 -7.58
CA GLU A 306 2.35 -12.33 -7.48
C GLU A 306 1.77 -13.75 -7.40
N SER A 307 0.47 -13.89 -7.13
CA SER A 307 -0.20 -15.16 -6.89
C SER A 307 -0.20 -16.06 -8.11
N MET A 308 0.15 -17.33 -7.89
CA MET A 308 -0.16 -18.39 -8.84
C MET A 308 -1.63 -18.80 -8.70
N THR A 309 -2.20 -19.28 -9.79
CA THR A 309 -3.58 -19.79 -9.85
C THR A 309 -3.59 -21.08 -10.65
N ALA A 310 -4.54 -21.97 -10.37
CA ALA A 310 -4.73 -23.20 -11.13
C ALA A 310 -6.19 -23.30 -11.60
N LEU A 311 -6.36 -23.67 -12.86
CA LEU A 311 -7.63 -24.08 -13.43
C LEU A 311 -7.70 -25.60 -13.44
N VAL A 312 -8.78 -26.14 -12.89
CA VAL A 312 -9.13 -27.55 -13.08
C VAL A 312 -9.99 -27.62 -14.33
N MET A 313 -9.47 -28.23 -15.39
CA MET A 313 -10.15 -28.29 -16.69
C MET A 313 -10.45 -29.71 -17.09
N ASP A 314 -11.66 -29.97 -17.56
CA ASP A 314 -12.02 -31.19 -18.29
C ASP A 314 -11.87 -30.88 -19.78
N ILE A 315 -11.02 -31.64 -20.47
CA ILE A 315 -10.69 -31.46 -21.88
C ILE A 315 -11.05 -32.75 -22.60
N SER A 316 -11.95 -32.67 -23.57
CA SER A 316 -12.39 -33.78 -24.40
C SER A 316 -11.87 -33.59 -25.82
N ILE A 317 -11.21 -34.60 -26.37
CA ILE A 317 -10.83 -34.66 -27.78
C ILE A 317 -11.51 -35.90 -28.37
N ASN A 318 -12.43 -35.70 -29.31
CA ASN A 318 -13.19 -36.78 -29.96
C ASN A 318 -13.88 -37.75 -28.97
N GLY A 319 -14.34 -37.25 -27.83
CA GLY A 319 -15.01 -38.02 -26.79
C GLY A 319 -14.09 -38.61 -25.71
N GLU A 320 -12.77 -38.49 -25.83
CA GLU A 320 -11.83 -38.87 -24.77
C GLU A 320 -11.57 -37.67 -23.83
N THR A 321 -12.17 -37.71 -22.63
CA THR A 321 -12.05 -36.65 -21.63
C THR A 321 -10.90 -36.90 -20.65
N GLN A 322 -10.01 -35.91 -20.49
CA GLN A 322 -8.99 -35.88 -19.45
C GLN A 322 -9.10 -34.63 -18.59
N ARG A 323 -8.97 -34.79 -17.27
CA ARG A 323 -8.85 -33.67 -16.33
C ARG A 323 -7.41 -33.19 -16.23
N LYS A 324 -7.17 -31.90 -16.46
CA LYS A 324 -5.84 -31.27 -16.39
C LYS A 324 -5.86 -30.06 -15.46
N PHE A 325 -4.71 -29.82 -14.82
CA PHE A 325 -4.46 -28.58 -14.08
C PHE A 325 -3.67 -27.62 -14.97
N VAL A 326 -4.26 -26.47 -15.29
CA VAL A 326 -3.60 -25.41 -16.06
C VAL A 326 -3.21 -24.30 -15.09
N TYR A 327 -1.91 -24.14 -14.87
CA TYR A 327 -1.39 -23.11 -13.96
C TYR A 327 -1.14 -21.81 -14.70
N GLY A 328 -1.50 -20.71 -14.08
CA GLY A 328 -1.31 -19.37 -14.63
C GLY A 328 -1.04 -18.33 -13.55
N LYS A 329 -0.48 -17.20 -14.00
CA LYS A 329 -0.24 -16.02 -13.19
C LYS A 329 -0.59 -14.78 -13.99
N LYS A 330 -1.23 -13.82 -13.33
CA LYS A 330 -1.60 -12.55 -13.96
C LYS A 330 -0.34 -11.79 -14.40
N GLY A 331 -0.37 -11.23 -15.61
CA GLY A 331 0.73 -10.42 -16.15
C GLY A 331 1.94 -11.24 -16.63
N LEU A 332 1.85 -12.57 -16.67
CA LEU A 332 2.85 -13.45 -17.26
C LEU A 332 2.20 -14.35 -18.32
N PRO A 333 2.94 -14.78 -19.35
CA PRO A 333 2.46 -15.79 -20.27
C PRO A 333 2.18 -17.11 -19.53
N GLY A 334 1.12 -17.79 -19.94
CA GLY A 334 0.74 -19.08 -19.37
C GLY A 334 1.73 -20.18 -19.74
N ARG A 335 1.90 -21.18 -18.86
CA ARG A 335 2.67 -22.38 -19.21
C ARG A 335 1.74 -23.40 -19.87
N PRO A 336 2.05 -23.92 -21.07
CA PRO A 336 1.17 -24.86 -21.75
C PRO A 336 1.11 -26.20 -21.02
N SER A 337 -0.10 -26.67 -20.77
CA SER A 337 -0.43 -28.05 -20.45
C SER A 337 -0.77 -28.77 -21.75
N VAL A 338 0.01 -29.79 -22.10
CA VAL A 338 -0.13 -30.53 -23.35
C VAL A 338 -0.92 -31.82 -23.14
N MET A 339 -1.81 -32.12 -24.08
CA MET A 339 -2.56 -33.38 -24.20
C MET A 339 -2.39 -33.90 -25.61
N ASN A 340 -2.08 -35.19 -25.74
CA ASN A 340 -1.92 -35.86 -27.02
C ASN A 340 -2.98 -36.96 -27.14
N VAL A 341 -3.74 -36.96 -28.23
CA VAL A 341 -4.71 -38.01 -28.58
C VAL A 341 -4.53 -38.34 -30.05
N GLY A 342 -4.04 -39.55 -30.34
CA GLY A 342 -3.64 -39.94 -31.70
C GLY A 342 -2.58 -39.00 -32.28
N ASP A 343 -2.85 -38.44 -33.46
CA ASP A 343 -1.96 -37.49 -34.17
C ASP A 343 -2.22 -36.01 -33.81
N LEU A 344 -3.14 -35.75 -32.88
CA LEU A 344 -3.50 -34.40 -32.43
C LEU A 344 -2.83 -34.09 -31.10
N SER A 345 -2.07 -32.99 -31.06
CA SER A 345 -1.49 -32.42 -29.83
C SER A 345 -2.14 -31.08 -29.52
N LEU A 346 -2.78 -30.98 -28.36
CA LEU A 346 -3.43 -29.78 -27.85
C LEU A 346 -2.64 -29.24 -26.67
N ALA A 347 -2.15 -28.01 -26.79
CA ALA A 347 -1.54 -27.24 -25.73
C ALA A 347 -2.50 -26.14 -25.24
N ILE A 348 -2.78 -26.13 -23.94
CA ILE A 348 -3.64 -25.13 -23.31
C ILE A 348 -2.84 -24.37 -22.26
N SER A 349 -2.86 -23.05 -22.29
CA SER A 349 -2.21 -22.20 -21.29
C SER A 349 -3.16 -21.13 -20.75
N TYR A 350 -2.98 -20.76 -19.49
CA TYR A 350 -3.72 -19.69 -18.84
C TYR A 350 -2.78 -18.56 -18.43
N GLY A 351 -2.97 -17.36 -18.96
CA GLY A 351 -2.10 -16.22 -18.66
C GLY A 351 -2.36 -14.99 -19.52
N ALA A 352 -1.46 -14.01 -19.45
CA ALA A 352 -1.47 -12.87 -20.36
C ALA A 352 -1.12 -13.33 -21.78
N LYS A 353 -1.72 -12.70 -22.79
CA LYS A 353 -1.34 -12.89 -24.19
C LYS A 353 -0.34 -11.83 -24.63
N GLU A 354 0.50 -12.20 -25.59
CA GLU A 354 1.43 -11.29 -26.24
C GLU A 354 0.71 -10.51 -27.35
N ILE A 355 0.89 -9.19 -27.36
CA ILE A 355 0.37 -8.30 -28.40
C ILE A 355 1.57 -7.58 -29.02
N VAL A 356 1.76 -7.78 -30.32
CA VAL A 356 2.85 -7.16 -31.08
C VAL A 356 2.44 -5.76 -31.52
N LEU A 357 3.27 -4.78 -31.19
CA LEU A 357 3.17 -3.39 -31.59
C LEU A 357 3.85 -3.18 -32.94
N PRO A 358 3.39 -2.20 -33.72
CA PRO A 358 3.95 -1.95 -35.05
C PRO A 358 5.17 -1.00 -35.03
N PHE A 359 5.70 -0.72 -33.84
CA PHE A 359 6.92 0.04 -33.57
C PHE A 359 7.61 -0.61 -32.36
N SER A 360 8.89 -0.29 -32.13
CA SER A 360 9.66 -0.80 -31.00
C SER A 360 10.11 0.32 -30.08
N ILE A 361 10.33 -0.02 -28.81
CA ILE A 361 10.94 0.86 -27.82
C ILE A 361 12.23 0.18 -27.38
N LYS A 362 13.34 0.90 -27.51
CA LYS A 362 14.64 0.50 -26.97
C LYS A 362 14.88 1.19 -25.64
N LEU A 363 15.32 0.45 -24.62
CA LEU A 363 15.78 1.02 -23.36
C LEU A 363 17.29 1.26 -23.44
N TYR A 364 17.74 2.49 -23.24
CA TYR A 364 19.16 2.79 -23.11
C TYR A 364 19.64 2.64 -21.67
N ASP A 365 18.90 3.24 -20.74
CA ASP A 365 19.31 3.36 -19.35
C ASP A 365 18.08 3.44 -18.44
N PHE A 366 18.06 2.65 -17.38
CA PHE A 366 17.09 2.77 -16.31
C PHE A 366 17.72 3.53 -15.13
N ILE A 367 17.17 4.69 -14.84
CA ILE A 367 17.70 5.59 -13.81
C ILE A 367 16.80 5.51 -12.59
N MET A 368 17.33 5.01 -11.48
CA MET A 368 16.67 5.06 -10.17
C MET A 368 17.40 5.99 -9.22
N GLU A 369 16.72 7.05 -8.79
CA GLU A 369 17.17 7.87 -7.69
C GLU A 369 16.71 7.25 -6.37
N ARG A 370 17.58 7.27 -5.35
CA ARG A 370 17.28 6.76 -4.01
C ARG A 370 17.19 7.90 -3.01
N TYR A 371 16.41 7.70 -1.96
CA TYR A 371 16.52 8.58 -0.80
C TYR A 371 17.87 8.38 -0.12
N PRO A 372 18.60 9.47 0.24
CA PRO A 372 19.91 9.39 0.87
C PRO A 372 19.97 8.43 2.06
N GLY A 373 20.99 7.58 2.11
CA GLY A 373 21.21 6.62 3.19
C GLY A 373 20.16 5.51 3.29
N THR A 374 19.39 5.27 2.22
CA THR A 374 18.42 4.18 2.12
C THR A 374 18.51 3.47 0.77
N ASN A 375 17.88 2.28 0.68
CA ASN A 375 17.68 1.57 -0.59
C ASN A 375 16.30 1.85 -1.22
N ASN A 376 15.56 2.85 -0.70
CA ASN A 376 14.23 3.16 -1.19
C ASN A 376 14.31 4.09 -2.41
N ALA A 377 13.64 3.72 -3.50
CA ALA A 377 13.51 4.58 -4.67
C ALA A 377 12.77 5.89 -4.33
N SER A 378 13.36 7.04 -4.66
CA SER A 378 12.72 8.36 -4.62
C SER A 378 12.06 8.72 -5.94
N SER A 379 12.69 8.33 -7.04
CA SER A 379 12.17 8.47 -8.40
C SER A 379 12.79 7.40 -9.29
N TYR A 380 12.12 7.06 -10.38
CA TYR A 380 12.66 6.18 -11.40
C TYR A 380 12.21 6.66 -12.78
N ALA A 381 13.11 6.53 -13.75
CA ALA A 381 12.94 6.98 -15.12
C ALA A 381 13.59 5.99 -16.08
N SER A 382 13.04 5.91 -17.29
CA SER A 382 13.64 5.15 -18.40
C SER A 382 14.00 6.10 -19.51
N GLU A 383 15.27 6.10 -19.92
CA GLU A 383 15.72 6.76 -21.15
C GLU A 383 15.50 5.76 -22.29
N VAL A 384 14.56 6.08 -23.18
CA VAL A 384 14.14 5.18 -24.25
C VAL A 384 14.25 5.83 -25.63
N GLN A 385 14.35 4.99 -26.65
CA GLN A 385 14.21 5.40 -28.04
C GLN A 385 13.00 4.71 -28.66
N LEU A 386 12.10 5.51 -29.19
CA LEU A 386 11.01 5.05 -30.04
C LEU A 386 11.52 4.86 -31.46
N ILE A 387 11.32 3.67 -32.03
CA ILE A 387 11.74 3.31 -33.38
C ILE A 387 10.53 2.81 -34.18
N ASP A 388 10.12 3.55 -35.20
CA ASP A 388 9.04 3.19 -36.12
C ASP A 388 9.50 3.26 -37.58
N ASN A 389 9.85 2.09 -38.12
CA ASN A 389 10.32 1.93 -39.50
C ASN A 389 9.27 2.29 -40.56
N ARG A 390 7.97 2.27 -40.21
CA ARG A 390 6.89 2.60 -41.17
C ARG A 390 6.86 4.09 -41.49
N ASN A 391 7.26 4.91 -40.53
CA ASN A 391 7.28 6.37 -40.63
C ASN A 391 8.71 6.94 -40.70
N ASN A 392 9.74 6.08 -40.73
CA ASN A 392 11.15 6.47 -40.60
C ASN A 392 11.38 7.41 -39.39
N LEU A 393 10.79 7.06 -38.25
CA LEU A 393 10.87 7.86 -37.03
C LEU A 393 11.74 7.16 -36.00
N GLU A 394 12.81 7.84 -35.59
CA GLU A 394 13.59 7.52 -34.41
C GLU A 394 13.55 8.72 -33.46
N LYS A 395 13.12 8.50 -32.21
CA LYS A 395 12.94 9.59 -31.25
C LYS A 395 13.34 9.15 -29.85
N ASP A 396 14.35 9.82 -29.31
CA ASP A 396 14.73 9.68 -27.91
C ASP A 396 13.70 10.36 -27.00
N TYR A 397 13.38 9.72 -25.88
CA TYR A 397 12.38 10.17 -24.94
C TYR A 397 12.65 9.64 -23.53
N ARG A 398 12.44 10.48 -22.53
CA ARG A 398 12.51 10.09 -21.12
C ARG A 398 11.11 9.83 -20.55
N ILE A 399 10.85 8.59 -20.15
CA ILE A 399 9.61 8.20 -19.46
C ILE A 399 9.85 8.23 -17.94
N TYR A 400 9.04 8.99 -17.21
CA TYR A 400 9.12 9.07 -15.75
C TYR A 400 7.76 9.43 -15.14
N MET A 401 7.70 9.57 -13.81
CA MET A 401 6.46 9.91 -13.09
C MET A 401 5.79 11.17 -13.68
N ASN A 402 4.54 11.02 -14.15
CA ASN A 402 3.72 12.04 -14.82
C ASN A 402 4.24 12.55 -16.18
N HIS A 403 5.23 11.89 -16.78
CA HIS A 403 5.74 12.23 -18.11
C HIS A 403 5.77 10.97 -18.99
N ILE A 404 4.76 10.88 -19.86
CA ILE A 404 4.40 9.65 -20.56
C ILE A 404 4.78 9.72 -22.04
N LEU A 405 5.30 8.62 -22.58
CA LEU A 405 5.44 8.50 -24.03
C LEU A 405 4.07 8.22 -24.64
N ASN A 406 3.61 9.10 -25.52
CA ASN A 406 2.35 8.97 -26.25
C ASN A 406 2.62 8.88 -27.75
N TYR A 407 2.35 7.72 -28.36
CA TYR A 407 2.61 7.47 -29.76
C TYR A 407 1.67 6.42 -30.34
N GLY A 408 1.14 6.65 -31.55
CA GLY A 408 0.31 5.67 -32.27
C GLY A 408 -0.97 5.24 -31.56
N GLY A 409 -1.50 6.04 -30.62
CA GLY A 409 -2.65 5.68 -29.78
C GLY A 409 -2.28 4.96 -28.48
N TYR A 410 -1.00 4.64 -28.27
CA TYR A 410 -0.46 3.99 -27.08
C TYR A 410 0.13 5.01 -26.12
N ARG A 411 -0.10 4.80 -24.83
CA ARG A 411 0.49 5.59 -23.75
C ARG A 411 1.31 4.69 -22.85
N PHE A 412 2.60 4.99 -22.73
CA PHE A 412 3.54 4.25 -21.91
C PHE A 412 3.82 5.01 -20.62
N PHE A 413 3.58 4.34 -19.50
CA PHE A 413 3.79 4.85 -18.16
C PHE A 413 4.86 4.04 -17.48
N GLN A 414 5.81 4.70 -16.84
CA GLN A 414 6.75 4.03 -15.96
C GLN A 414 5.99 3.41 -14.78
N SER A 415 5.98 2.08 -14.65
CA SER A 415 5.16 1.37 -13.64
C SER A 415 5.98 0.60 -12.61
N SER A 416 7.07 -0.07 -13.03
CA SER A 416 7.96 -0.82 -12.15
C SER A 416 9.34 -1.00 -12.80
N PHE A 417 10.23 -1.72 -12.15
CA PHE A 417 11.59 -2.06 -12.61
C PHE A 417 12.01 -3.43 -12.08
N ASP A 418 13.08 -3.98 -12.63
CA ASP A 418 13.69 -5.23 -12.17
C ASP A 418 14.49 -5.00 -10.88
N ASN A 419 14.55 -6.01 -10.00
CA ASN A 419 15.28 -5.90 -8.72
C ASN A 419 16.81 -5.72 -8.91
N ASP A 420 17.35 -6.08 -10.06
CA ASP A 420 18.74 -5.86 -10.43
C ASP A 420 18.99 -4.48 -11.07
N GLU A 421 17.93 -3.67 -11.20
CA GLU A 421 17.96 -2.30 -11.75
C GLU A 421 18.34 -2.21 -13.23
N LEU A 422 18.37 -3.34 -13.95
CA LEU A 422 18.78 -3.39 -15.35
C LEU A 422 17.59 -3.58 -16.32
N GLY A 423 16.39 -3.26 -15.86
CA GLY A 423 15.18 -3.40 -16.66
C GLY A 423 13.99 -2.62 -16.15
N THR A 424 13.11 -2.27 -17.08
CA THR A 424 11.95 -1.42 -16.86
C THR A 424 10.66 -2.15 -17.19
N TYR A 425 9.62 -1.88 -16.40
CA TYR A 425 8.25 -2.23 -16.73
C TYR A 425 7.47 -0.96 -17.07
N LEU A 426 6.95 -0.91 -18.30
CA LEU A 426 6.09 0.16 -18.78
C LEU A 426 4.65 -0.36 -18.83
N SER A 427 3.74 0.28 -18.10
CA SER A 427 2.29 0.08 -18.30
C SER A 427 1.89 0.73 -19.61
N VAL A 428 1.11 0.03 -20.43
CA VAL A 428 0.71 0.48 -21.77
C VAL A 428 -0.80 0.52 -21.86
N ASN A 429 -1.36 1.69 -22.18
CA ASN A 429 -2.80 1.85 -22.39
C ASN A 429 -3.08 2.26 -23.82
N HIS A 430 -4.04 1.58 -24.46
CA HIS A 430 -4.53 1.91 -25.80
C HIS A 430 -6.02 2.25 -25.75
N ASP A 431 -6.32 3.50 -25.40
CA ASP A 431 -7.68 4.00 -25.14
C ASP A 431 -7.85 5.47 -25.56
N PHE A 432 -7.20 5.86 -26.66
CA PHE A 432 -7.12 7.24 -27.16
C PHE A 432 -8.46 8.00 -27.09
N TRP A 433 -9.53 7.45 -27.69
CA TRP A 433 -10.84 8.09 -27.71
C TRP A 433 -11.49 8.18 -26.34
N GLY A 434 -11.43 7.10 -25.54
CA GLY A 434 -12.01 7.09 -24.20
C GLY A 434 -11.36 8.12 -23.28
N THR A 435 -10.04 8.29 -23.37
CA THR A 435 -9.29 9.33 -22.66
C THR A 435 -9.73 10.74 -23.10
N TRP A 436 -9.72 11.04 -24.40
CA TRP A 436 -10.08 12.38 -24.89
C TRP A 436 -11.51 12.78 -24.55
N ILE A 437 -12.46 11.85 -24.70
CA ILE A 437 -13.86 12.07 -24.34
C ILE A 437 -13.97 12.37 -22.85
N SER A 438 -13.32 11.57 -22.00
CA SER A 438 -13.31 11.78 -20.55
C SER A 438 -12.69 13.11 -20.15
N TYR A 439 -11.59 13.52 -20.79
CA TYR A 439 -10.90 14.78 -20.51
C TYR A 439 -11.75 16.00 -20.88
N ILE A 440 -12.43 15.97 -22.02
CA ILE A 440 -13.43 16.99 -22.39
C ILE A 440 -14.55 17.02 -21.34
N GLY A 441 -15.00 15.86 -20.89
CA GLY A 441 -15.96 15.73 -19.79
C GLY A 441 -15.48 16.41 -18.52
N TYR A 442 -14.28 16.12 -18.02
CA TYR A 442 -13.72 16.74 -16.82
C TYR A 442 -13.52 18.25 -16.97
N PHE A 443 -13.07 18.72 -18.14
CA PHE A 443 -12.97 20.15 -18.43
C PHE A 443 -14.35 20.84 -18.34
N LEU A 444 -15.38 20.26 -18.97
CA LEU A 444 -16.73 20.79 -18.93
C LEU A 444 -17.35 20.70 -17.53
N LEU A 445 -17.03 19.67 -16.74
CA LEU A 445 -17.47 19.56 -15.36
C LEU A 445 -16.96 20.74 -14.53
N THR A 446 -15.65 20.99 -14.61
CA THR A 446 -14.99 22.13 -13.94
C THR A 446 -15.57 23.46 -14.40
N LEU A 447 -15.71 23.65 -15.70
CA LEU A 447 -16.32 24.85 -16.28
C LEU A 447 -17.77 25.03 -15.81
N GLY A 448 -18.56 23.97 -15.79
CA GLY A 448 -19.94 23.97 -15.31
C GLY A 448 -20.06 24.34 -13.83
N MET A 449 -19.13 23.85 -13.00
CA MET A 449 -19.04 24.24 -11.59
C MET A 449 -18.74 25.73 -11.43
N ILE A 450 -17.72 26.25 -12.12
CA ILE A 450 -17.35 27.67 -12.08
C ILE A 450 -18.52 28.56 -12.55
N LEU A 451 -19.12 28.25 -13.70
CA LEU A 451 -20.26 28.99 -14.24
C LEU A 451 -21.48 28.95 -13.31
N SER A 452 -21.70 27.85 -12.59
CA SER A 452 -22.81 27.71 -11.65
C SER A 452 -22.65 28.62 -10.42
N LEU A 453 -21.40 28.80 -9.95
CA LEU A 453 -21.06 29.71 -8.84
C LEU A 453 -21.23 31.19 -9.24
N LEU A 454 -20.83 31.55 -10.47
CA LEU A 454 -20.88 32.94 -10.95
C LEU A 454 -22.28 33.36 -11.48
N SER A 455 -23.15 32.41 -11.80
CA SER A 455 -24.45 32.72 -12.39
C SER A 455 -25.44 33.25 -11.35
N LYS A 456 -25.80 34.54 -11.48
CA LYS A 456 -26.89 35.20 -10.71
C LYS A 456 -28.27 34.58 -10.92
N LYS A 457 -28.44 33.67 -11.90
CA LYS A 457 -29.69 32.99 -12.21
C LYS A 457 -29.69 31.51 -11.77
N SER A 458 -28.61 31.03 -11.15
CA SER A 458 -28.50 29.64 -10.71
C SER A 458 -29.47 29.35 -9.56
N ARG A 459 -29.84 28.06 -9.41
CA ARG A 459 -30.62 27.61 -8.24
C ARG A 459 -29.86 27.91 -6.95
N PHE A 460 -28.53 27.87 -6.96
CA PHE A 460 -27.71 28.24 -5.81
C PHE A 460 -27.95 29.69 -5.38
N PHE A 461 -27.93 30.64 -6.32
CA PHE A 461 -28.24 32.04 -6.03
C PHE A 461 -29.71 32.22 -5.61
N GLN A 462 -30.65 31.52 -6.25
CA GLN A 462 -32.07 31.55 -5.86
C GLN A 462 -32.33 30.92 -4.48
N VAL A 463 -31.60 29.86 -4.13
CA VAL A 463 -31.66 29.21 -2.81
C VAL A 463 -30.99 30.11 -1.79
N SER A 464 -29.87 30.77 -2.09
CA SER A 464 -29.28 31.81 -1.25
C SER A 464 -30.27 32.95 -1.00
N GLN A 465 -30.99 33.42 -2.04
CA GLN A 465 -32.06 34.41 -1.88
C GLN A 465 -33.28 33.87 -1.12
N LYS A 466 -33.68 32.61 -1.33
CA LYS A 466 -34.79 31.97 -0.61
C LYS A 466 -34.43 31.70 0.84
N ILE A 467 -33.20 31.31 1.15
CA ILE A 467 -32.66 31.22 2.51
C ILE A 467 -32.68 32.62 3.13
N ARG A 468 -32.29 33.67 2.39
CA ARG A 468 -32.41 35.06 2.84
C ARG A 468 -33.86 35.47 3.16
N LYS A 469 -34.85 34.98 2.39
CA LYS A 469 -36.29 35.18 2.65
C LYS A 469 -36.88 34.24 3.72
N LEU A 470 -36.35 33.03 3.89
CA LEU A 470 -36.78 32.05 4.89
C LEU A 470 -36.23 32.38 6.27
N ARG A 471 -35.05 33.04 6.33
CA ARG A 471 -34.53 33.74 7.51
C ARG A 471 -35.58 34.68 8.11
N GLU A 472 -36.40 35.35 7.28
CA GLU A 472 -37.41 36.30 7.76
C GLU A 472 -38.64 35.65 8.42
N LYS A 473 -38.83 34.32 8.39
CA LYS A 473 -40.13 33.73 8.79
C LYS A 473 -40.19 32.52 9.73
N ARG A 474 -39.10 31.86 10.15
CA ARG A 474 -39.21 30.80 11.18
C ARG A 474 -38.01 30.73 12.11
N GLY A 475 -38.28 30.95 13.40
CA GLY A 475 -37.27 31.10 14.46
C GLY A 475 -37.09 29.93 15.42
N ALA A 476 -37.60 28.72 15.14
CA ALA A 476 -37.67 27.70 16.19
C ALA A 476 -36.70 26.50 16.05
N PHE A 477 -36.07 26.26 14.90
CA PHE A 477 -35.34 24.99 14.67
C PHE A 477 -33.84 25.01 15.00
N VAL A 478 -33.25 26.18 15.28
CA VAL A 478 -31.79 26.34 15.46
C VAL A 478 -31.36 26.30 16.93
N THR A 479 -32.27 26.66 17.85
CA THR A 479 -32.00 26.65 19.30
C THR A 479 -31.65 25.25 19.81
N ILE A 480 -32.26 24.20 19.24
CA ILE A 480 -32.00 22.80 19.60
C ILE A 480 -30.61 22.34 19.11
N LEU A 481 -30.14 22.82 17.94
CA LEU A 481 -28.81 22.50 17.42
C LEU A 481 -27.69 23.27 18.17
N MET A 482 -27.97 24.50 18.61
CA MET A 482 -27.04 25.31 19.41
C MET A 482 -26.88 24.80 20.85
N VAL A 483 -27.94 24.24 21.45
CA VAL A 483 -27.85 23.59 22.77
C VAL A 483 -27.08 22.26 22.71
N PHE A 484 -27.16 21.53 21.59
CA PHE A 484 -26.36 20.31 21.38
C PHE A 484 -24.87 20.59 21.06
N LEU A 485 -24.53 21.74 20.47
CA LEU A 485 -23.13 22.12 20.19
C LEU A 485 -22.43 22.78 21.39
N ALA A 486 -23.18 23.45 22.27
CA ALA A 486 -22.65 24.13 23.44
C ALA A 486 -22.22 23.16 24.57
N THR A 487 -22.82 21.97 24.64
CA THR A 487 -22.51 20.95 25.67
C THR A 487 -21.24 20.15 25.42
N SER A 488 -20.57 20.31 24.26
CA SER A 488 -19.32 19.60 23.94
C SER A 488 -18.03 20.36 24.32
N LEU A 489 -18.13 21.62 24.77
CA LEU A 489 -16.96 22.48 25.03
C LEU A 489 -16.51 22.53 26.50
N LEU A 490 -17.19 21.84 27.41
CA LEU A 490 -16.83 21.77 28.83
C LEU A 490 -16.37 20.37 29.21
N SER A 491 -15.21 19.96 28.70
CA SER A 491 -14.46 18.82 29.24
C SER A 491 -12.99 18.93 28.87
N GLY A 492 -12.17 19.33 29.84
CA GLY A 492 -10.72 19.29 29.68
C GLY A 492 -9.94 20.20 30.61
N GLN A 493 -10.26 20.25 31.91
CA GLN A 493 -9.27 20.72 32.88
C GLN A 493 -8.14 19.68 32.91
N LYS A 494 -6.99 20.04 32.32
CA LYS A 494 -5.74 19.28 32.45
C LYS A 494 -5.28 19.40 33.90
N VAL A 495 -5.34 18.30 34.64
CA VAL A 495 -4.49 18.13 35.82
C VAL A 495 -3.05 18.08 35.33
N ILE A 496 -2.26 19.07 35.72
CA ILE A 496 -0.81 19.07 35.56
C ILE A 496 -0.31 18.18 36.70
N ASN A 497 0.02 16.92 36.38
CA ASN A 497 0.84 16.12 37.27
C ASN A 497 2.29 16.54 36.99
N THR A 498 2.85 17.36 37.87
CA THR A 498 4.28 17.67 37.87
C THR A 498 5.06 16.42 38.25
N VAL A 499 5.68 15.78 37.27
CA VAL A 499 6.81 14.88 37.55
C VAL A 499 7.97 15.81 37.93
N ALA A 500 8.38 15.75 39.20
CA ALA A 500 9.59 16.40 39.68
C ALA A 500 10.80 15.72 39.03
N THR A 501 11.17 16.16 37.83
CA THR A 501 12.45 15.81 37.20
C THR A 501 13.49 16.78 37.75
N GLN A 502 14.13 16.40 38.87
CA GLN A 502 15.46 16.93 39.15
C GLN A 502 16.40 16.36 38.06
N ASN A 503 17.32 17.17 37.52
CA ASN A 503 18.27 16.82 36.44
C ASN A 503 17.72 16.92 35.00
N VAL A 504 17.21 18.09 34.61
CA VAL A 504 16.77 18.38 33.23
C VAL A 504 17.89 19.07 32.44
N VAL A 505 18.01 18.74 31.15
CA VAL A 505 18.90 19.44 30.21
C VAL A 505 18.51 20.93 30.12
N GLY A 506 19.46 21.84 30.30
CA GLY A 506 19.26 23.28 30.15
C GLY A 506 18.67 23.64 28.78
N ILE A 507 17.70 24.55 28.76
CA ILE A 507 16.93 24.88 27.55
C ILE A 507 17.82 25.43 26.43
N GLU A 508 18.82 26.25 26.76
CA GLU A 508 19.75 26.82 25.78
C GLU A 508 20.57 25.74 25.07
N HIS A 509 21.06 24.74 25.82
CA HIS A 509 21.79 23.62 25.24
C HIS A 509 20.87 22.73 24.40
N ALA A 510 19.65 22.45 24.88
CA ALA A 510 18.66 21.68 24.11
C ALA A 510 18.30 22.38 22.79
N ASP A 511 18.11 23.71 22.80
CA ASP A 511 17.84 24.51 21.60
C ASP A 511 19.03 24.50 20.63
N LYS A 512 20.26 24.51 21.16
CA LYS A 512 21.47 24.38 20.34
C LYS A 512 21.54 23.01 19.66
N PHE A 513 21.36 21.93 20.42
CA PHE A 513 21.33 20.57 19.88
C PHE A 513 20.15 20.34 18.93
N SER A 514 19.01 21.03 19.14
CA SER A 514 17.83 20.91 18.27
C SER A 514 18.10 21.29 16.81
N LYS A 515 19.13 22.11 16.56
CA LYS A 515 19.55 22.55 15.23
C LYS A 515 20.42 21.53 14.49
N ILE A 516 20.99 20.56 15.20
CA ILE A 516 21.78 19.49 14.59
C ILE A 516 20.92 18.72 13.61
N VAL A 517 21.45 18.50 12.41
CA VAL A 517 20.76 17.76 11.37
C VAL A 517 20.94 16.27 11.63
N LEU A 518 19.92 15.49 11.27
CA LEU A 518 19.99 14.04 11.23
C LEU A 518 19.31 13.50 9.97
N GLN A 519 19.70 12.28 9.58
CA GLN A 519 19.06 11.52 8.51
C GLN A 519 18.00 10.60 9.10
N ASP A 520 16.73 10.74 8.67
CA ASP A 520 15.68 9.86 9.17
C ASP A 520 15.67 8.48 8.49
N HIS A 521 14.79 7.60 8.96
CA HIS A 521 14.69 6.24 8.42
C HIS A 521 14.19 6.18 6.95
N LYS A 522 13.73 7.31 6.38
CA LYS A 522 13.37 7.46 4.97
C LYS A 522 14.41 8.26 4.19
N GLY A 523 15.55 8.60 4.79
CA GLY A 523 16.62 9.37 4.17
C GLY A 523 16.42 10.89 4.14
N ARG A 524 15.37 11.42 4.78
CA ARG A 524 15.15 12.88 4.86
C ARG A 524 16.10 13.49 5.88
N MET A 525 16.88 14.46 5.42
CA MET A 525 17.65 15.35 6.29
C MET A 525 16.73 16.34 6.98
N LYS A 526 16.66 16.30 8.30
CA LYS A 526 15.81 17.20 9.11
C LYS A 526 16.53 17.62 10.39
N PRO A 527 16.21 18.79 10.97
CA PRO A 527 16.75 19.15 12.27
C PRO A 527 16.22 18.22 13.37
N MET A 528 17.04 18.01 14.40
CA MET A 528 16.69 17.25 15.60
C MET A 528 15.38 17.76 16.20
N HIS A 529 15.16 19.08 16.18
CA HIS A 529 13.90 19.74 16.56
C HIS A 529 12.64 19.10 15.95
N THR A 530 12.68 18.70 14.67
CA THR A 530 11.53 18.03 14.03
C THR A 530 11.42 16.59 14.49
N MET A 531 12.54 15.87 14.58
CA MET A 531 12.58 14.45 14.97
C MET A 531 12.09 14.24 16.40
N THR A 532 12.56 15.04 17.36
CA THR A 532 12.15 14.95 18.77
C THR A 532 10.64 15.15 18.93
N ARG A 533 10.05 16.10 18.19
CA ARG A 533 8.60 16.34 18.14
C ARG A 533 7.85 15.17 17.48
N GLU A 534 8.38 14.61 16.39
CA GLU A 534 7.80 13.40 15.77
C GLU A 534 7.77 12.23 16.74
N ILE A 535 8.88 11.97 17.45
CA ILE A 535 8.99 10.93 18.48
C ILE A 535 7.99 11.19 19.60
N MET A 536 7.95 12.41 20.15
CA MET A 536 7.01 12.77 21.24
C MET A 536 5.54 12.63 20.80
N ARG A 537 5.19 13.02 19.57
CA ARG A 537 3.85 12.78 19.03
C ARG A 537 3.54 11.30 18.87
N LYS A 538 4.54 10.45 18.60
CA LYS A 538 4.36 9.00 18.47
C LYS A 538 4.21 8.31 19.83
N LEU A 539 5.06 8.67 20.79
CA LEU A 539 5.08 8.12 22.15
C LEU A 539 3.91 8.65 22.98
N ALA A 540 3.83 9.96 23.20
CA ALA A 540 2.93 10.60 24.16
C ALA A 540 1.72 11.30 23.52
N ARG A 541 1.67 11.42 22.18
CA ARG A 541 0.66 12.21 21.43
C ARG A 541 0.68 13.71 21.79
N LYS A 542 1.80 14.19 22.30
CA LYS A 542 2.07 15.58 22.67
C LYS A 542 3.44 15.99 22.13
N GLU A 543 3.75 17.27 22.13
CA GLU A 543 5.07 17.81 21.76
C GLU A 543 5.82 18.41 22.96
N SER A 544 5.26 18.26 24.15
CA SER A 544 5.85 18.65 25.43
C SER A 544 5.33 17.71 26.51
N LEU A 545 6.11 17.55 27.56
CA LEU A 545 5.79 16.73 28.72
C LEU A 545 6.17 17.50 29.98
N ASP A 546 5.21 17.73 30.86
CA ASP A 546 5.41 18.31 32.19
C ASP A 546 6.22 19.63 32.21
N GLY A 547 5.97 20.48 31.21
CA GLY A 547 6.63 21.78 31.05
C GLY A 547 7.92 21.74 30.22
N LEU A 548 8.44 20.55 29.91
CA LEU A 548 9.65 20.36 29.12
C LEU A 548 9.36 20.33 27.61
N THR A 549 10.30 20.86 26.83
CA THR A 549 10.25 20.76 25.38
C THR A 549 10.52 19.31 24.92
N ALA A 550 10.10 18.96 23.71
CA ALA A 550 10.42 17.65 23.14
C ALA A 550 11.94 17.41 23.08
N ASP A 551 12.73 18.45 22.83
CA ASP A 551 14.19 18.37 22.74
C ASP A 551 14.80 18.01 24.10
N GLN A 552 14.37 18.67 25.18
CA GLN A 552 14.81 18.35 26.55
C GLN A 552 14.43 16.93 26.97
N VAL A 553 13.21 16.49 26.65
CA VAL A 553 12.73 15.14 26.99
C VAL A 553 13.53 14.07 26.28
N ILE A 554 13.71 14.19 24.96
CA ILE A 554 14.39 13.17 24.15
C ILE A 554 15.90 13.13 24.45
N LEU A 555 16.54 14.28 24.66
CA LEU A 555 17.92 14.33 25.15
C LEU A 555 18.05 13.74 26.55
N GLY A 556 17.12 14.04 27.44
CA GLY A 556 17.05 13.46 28.78
C GLY A 556 16.95 11.94 28.72
N MET A 557 16.06 11.40 27.89
CA MET A 557 15.95 9.95 27.66
C MET A 557 17.28 9.35 27.23
N PHE A 558 17.93 9.95 26.23
CA PHE A 558 19.19 9.45 25.69
C PHE A 558 20.32 9.46 26.72
N VAL A 559 20.41 10.51 27.53
CA VAL A 559 21.56 10.75 28.42
C VAL A 559 21.37 10.15 29.81
N ASN A 560 20.12 10.09 30.32
CA ASN A 560 19.75 9.49 31.59
C ASN A 560 18.69 8.37 31.46
N PRO A 561 18.92 7.28 30.69
CA PRO A 561 17.89 6.25 30.46
C PRO A 561 17.26 5.70 31.75
N ARG A 562 18.08 5.48 32.80
CA ARG A 562 17.63 4.90 34.08
C ARG A 562 16.52 5.72 34.76
N GLU A 563 16.63 7.05 34.74
CA GLU A 563 15.62 7.93 35.34
C GLU A 563 14.35 7.95 34.47
N TRP A 564 14.53 8.07 33.15
CA TRP A 564 13.45 8.22 32.18
C TRP A 564 12.64 6.94 31.93
N HIS A 565 13.22 5.76 32.21
CA HIS A 565 12.52 4.49 32.13
C HIS A 565 11.25 4.43 32.99
N SER A 566 11.25 5.17 34.10
CA SER A 566 10.13 5.25 35.06
C SER A 566 9.05 6.26 34.68
N VAL A 567 9.34 7.18 33.74
CA VAL A 567 8.43 8.28 33.38
C VAL A 567 7.29 7.78 32.48
N PRO A 568 6.01 7.96 32.86
CA PRO A 568 4.88 7.47 32.08
C PRO A 568 4.62 8.33 30.84
N MET A 569 5.21 7.96 29.71
CA MET A 569 5.10 8.70 28.44
C MET A 569 4.59 7.86 27.25
N ILE A 570 4.60 6.53 27.34
CA ILE A 570 4.23 5.66 26.24
C ILE A 570 2.72 5.48 26.21
N LYS A 571 2.08 5.92 25.13
CA LYS A 571 0.64 5.78 24.95
C LYS A 571 0.24 4.31 24.84
N VAL A 572 -0.48 3.83 25.85
CA VAL A 572 -1.26 2.60 25.80
C VAL A 572 -2.67 2.91 25.27
N GLY A 573 -3.24 2.00 24.47
CA GLY A 573 -4.54 2.18 23.86
C GLY A 573 -5.68 2.00 24.88
N LYS A 574 -6.88 1.66 24.42
CA LYS A 574 -8.08 1.57 25.28
C LYS A 574 -8.39 0.14 25.72
N HIS A 575 -7.69 -0.84 25.18
CA HIS A 575 -8.04 -2.24 25.41
C HIS A 575 -7.68 -2.67 26.84
N GLU A 576 -8.69 -3.08 27.61
CA GLU A 576 -8.55 -3.40 29.04
C GLU A 576 -7.54 -4.52 29.30
N LYS A 577 -7.59 -5.60 28.50
CA LYS A 577 -6.62 -6.72 28.60
C LYS A 577 -5.15 -6.29 28.51
N VAL A 578 -4.82 -5.31 27.66
CA VAL A 578 -3.43 -4.84 27.53
C VAL A 578 -3.02 -4.04 28.77
N ARG A 579 -3.93 -3.23 29.29
CA ARG A 579 -3.70 -2.42 30.49
C ARG A 579 -3.53 -3.26 31.75
N GLU A 580 -4.36 -4.29 31.89
CA GLU A 580 -4.30 -5.25 32.99
C GLU A 580 -2.96 -6.00 32.99
N LYS A 581 -2.53 -6.52 31.83
CA LYS A 581 -1.23 -7.20 31.67
C LYS A 581 -0.03 -6.33 32.00
N LEU A 582 -0.10 -5.04 31.66
CA LEU A 582 0.97 -4.07 31.94
C LEU A 582 0.88 -3.45 33.35
N GLY A 583 -0.17 -3.76 34.12
CA GLY A 583 -0.40 -3.19 35.44
C GLY A 583 -0.66 -1.67 35.44
N VAL A 584 -1.21 -1.13 34.35
CA VAL A 584 -1.44 0.34 34.19
C VAL A 584 -2.91 0.67 34.11
N THR A 585 -3.39 1.50 35.04
CA THR A 585 -4.76 2.05 35.02
C THR A 585 -4.91 3.24 34.07
N GLY A 586 -3.78 3.88 33.73
CA GLY A 586 -3.72 5.12 32.97
C GLY A 586 -3.74 4.97 31.45
N LYS A 587 -3.73 6.14 30.80
CA LYS A 587 -3.61 6.32 29.35
C LYS A 587 -2.17 6.27 28.83
N LEU A 588 -1.20 6.30 29.73
CA LEU A 588 0.24 6.32 29.50
C LEU A 588 0.88 5.27 30.41
N ALA A 589 1.94 4.63 29.93
CA ALA A 589 2.76 3.67 30.66
C ALA A 589 4.22 4.13 30.64
N SER A 590 4.97 3.77 31.68
CA SER A 590 6.42 3.93 31.69
C SER A 590 7.09 2.85 30.84
N TYR A 591 8.35 3.05 30.46
CA TYR A 591 9.09 2.02 29.72
C TYR A 591 9.25 0.75 30.57
N ASN A 592 9.48 0.89 31.88
CA ASN A 592 9.58 -0.22 32.82
C ASN A 592 8.31 -1.08 32.88
N ASN A 593 7.12 -0.53 32.66
CA ASN A 593 5.88 -1.31 32.69
C ASN A 593 5.79 -2.39 31.59
N PHE A 594 6.66 -2.33 30.57
CA PHE A 594 6.68 -3.31 29.48
C PHE A 594 7.61 -4.50 29.74
N PHE A 595 8.44 -4.44 30.79
CA PHE A 595 9.43 -5.46 31.08
C PHE A 595 9.22 -6.05 32.49
N GLY A 596 9.31 -7.37 32.59
CA GLY A 596 9.25 -8.09 33.87
C GLY A 596 10.50 -7.86 34.72
N GLN A 597 10.51 -8.42 35.94
CA GLN A 597 11.66 -8.29 36.87
C GLN A 597 12.96 -8.87 36.29
N ASN A 598 12.86 -9.85 35.40
CA ASN A 598 14.00 -10.47 34.71
C ASN A 598 14.37 -9.77 33.39
N GLY A 599 13.72 -8.64 33.05
CA GLY A 599 13.90 -7.93 31.80
C GLY A 599 13.16 -8.53 30.60
N GLU A 600 12.29 -9.52 30.81
CA GLU A 600 11.50 -10.10 29.72
C GLU A 600 10.43 -9.12 29.20
N TYR A 601 10.28 -8.99 27.89
CA TYR A 601 9.22 -8.17 27.31
C TYR A 601 7.86 -8.84 27.47
N ILE A 602 6.97 -8.26 28.28
CA ILE A 602 5.70 -8.86 28.73
C ILE A 602 4.78 -9.22 27.55
N LEU A 603 4.79 -8.42 26.48
CA LEU A 603 3.90 -8.59 25.33
C LEU A 603 4.50 -9.44 24.19
N LYS A 604 5.69 -10.02 24.38
CA LYS A 604 6.48 -10.68 23.32
C LYS A 604 5.69 -11.71 22.50
N GLU A 605 5.04 -12.68 23.15
CA GLU A 605 4.31 -13.75 22.44
C GLU A 605 3.06 -13.25 21.72
N GLU A 606 2.33 -12.30 22.31
CA GLU A 606 1.12 -11.75 21.71
C GLU A 606 1.43 -10.84 20.53
N VAL A 607 2.54 -10.08 20.62
CA VAL A 607 3.07 -9.30 19.51
C VAL A 607 3.54 -10.22 18.39
N ARG A 608 4.29 -11.29 18.71
CA ARG A 608 4.71 -12.30 17.71
C ARG A 608 3.51 -12.91 16.99
N ARG A 609 2.46 -13.28 17.73
CA ARG A 609 1.19 -13.75 17.17
C ARG A 609 0.55 -12.68 16.27
N ALA A 610 0.46 -11.44 16.73
CA ALA A 610 -0.15 -10.34 15.98
C ALA A 610 0.57 -10.04 14.65
N TYR A 611 1.92 -10.08 14.64
CA TYR A 611 2.70 -9.94 13.42
C TYR A 611 2.60 -11.17 12.50
N GLY A 612 2.42 -12.36 13.06
CA GLY A 612 2.22 -13.61 12.32
C GLY A 612 0.84 -13.75 11.66
N LEU A 613 -0.15 -12.94 12.07
CA LEU A 613 -1.47 -12.89 11.44
C LEU A 613 -1.43 -12.08 10.14
N GLN A 614 -2.23 -12.48 9.15
CA GLN A 614 -2.40 -11.69 7.94
C GLN A 614 -3.09 -10.35 8.29
N PRO A 615 -2.84 -9.24 7.55
CA PRO A 615 -3.40 -7.93 7.87
C PRO A 615 -4.93 -7.89 8.05
N ILE A 616 -5.65 -8.79 7.37
CA ILE A 616 -7.10 -8.94 7.46
C ILE A 616 -7.56 -9.57 8.78
N ASP A 617 -6.81 -10.54 9.29
CA ASP A 617 -7.09 -11.25 10.55
C ASP A 617 -6.67 -10.42 11.78
N ARG A 618 -6.05 -9.26 11.56
CA ARG A 618 -5.66 -8.34 12.64
C ARG A 618 -6.87 -7.54 13.10
N GLY A 619 -7.46 -8.00 14.20
CA GLY A 619 -8.51 -7.30 14.94
C GLY A 619 -8.01 -6.00 15.58
N VAL A 620 -8.90 -5.34 16.32
CA VAL A 620 -8.58 -4.11 17.05
C VAL A 620 -7.48 -4.35 18.10
N TYR A 621 -7.50 -5.52 18.74
CA TYR A 621 -6.50 -5.93 19.74
C TYR A 621 -5.11 -6.06 19.14
N GLU A 622 -4.97 -6.84 18.06
CA GLU A 622 -3.70 -7.07 17.35
C GLU A 622 -3.11 -5.74 16.84
N LYS A 623 -3.95 -4.88 16.25
CA LYS A 623 -3.54 -3.55 15.77
C LYS A 623 -3.10 -2.64 16.91
N GLU A 624 -3.69 -2.78 18.10
CA GLU A 624 -3.29 -2.03 19.29
C GLU A 624 -1.93 -2.52 19.82
N LEU A 625 -1.74 -3.84 19.92
CA LEU A 625 -0.46 -4.45 20.33
C LEU A 625 0.70 -4.01 19.42
N MET A 626 0.54 -4.10 18.10
CA MET A 626 1.58 -3.67 17.14
C MET A 626 1.92 -2.19 17.29
N LYS A 627 0.93 -1.32 17.53
CA LYS A 627 1.17 0.12 17.76
C LYS A 627 1.84 0.41 19.09
N ILE A 628 1.66 -0.44 20.10
CA ILE A 628 2.33 -0.33 21.40
C ILE A 628 3.77 -0.78 21.23
N ASP A 629 3.97 -1.94 20.59
CA ASP A 629 5.29 -2.49 20.27
C ASP A 629 6.16 -1.51 19.47
N GLU A 630 5.61 -0.88 18.44
CA GLU A 630 6.28 0.17 17.68
C GLU A 630 6.74 1.34 18.57
N ARG A 631 5.93 1.77 19.55
CA ARG A 631 6.30 2.86 20.48
C ARG A 631 7.40 2.43 21.45
N VAL A 632 7.32 1.20 21.97
CA VAL A 632 8.34 0.65 22.88
C VAL A 632 9.68 0.54 22.15
N ASN A 633 9.67 0.05 20.90
CA ASN A 633 10.87 -0.02 20.06
C ASN A 633 11.43 1.38 19.76
N ILE A 634 10.57 2.37 19.45
CA ILE A 634 11.03 3.76 19.27
C ILE A 634 11.68 4.29 20.55
N ALA A 635 11.07 4.08 21.72
CA ALA A 635 11.66 4.49 22.99
C ALA A 635 13.02 3.81 23.24
N SER A 636 13.12 2.50 23.01
CA SER A 636 14.37 1.73 23.08
C SER A 636 15.45 2.29 22.15
N MET A 637 15.08 2.66 20.92
CA MET A 637 16.02 3.26 19.97
C MET A 637 16.47 4.67 20.38
N VAL A 638 15.64 5.44 21.09
CA VAL A 638 16.05 6.71 21.69
C VAL A 638 17.02 6.48 22.85
N TYR A 639 16.72 5.55 23.75
CA TYR A 639 17.59 5.23 24.90
C TYR A 639 18.97 4.73 24.47
N SER A 640 19.02 3.91 23.43
CA SER A 640 20.29 3.46 22.86
C SER A 640 21.00 4.56 22.08
N GLY A 641 20.27 5.54 21.53
CA GLY A 641 20.76 6.56 20.61
C GLY A 641 20.79 6.11 19.14
N SER A 642 20.29 4.91 18.83
CA SER A 642 20.29 4.35 17.46
C SER A 642 19.43 5.14 16.47
N LEU A 643 18.46 5.92 16.95
CA LEU A 643 17.68 6.85 16.11
C LEU A 643 18.43 8.11 15.68
N PHE A 644 19.54 8.46 16.34
CA PHE A 644 20.27 9.70 16.07
C PHE A 644 21.35 9.49 15.00
N LYS A 645 20.93 9.31 13.74
CA LYS A 645 21.85 9.27 12.61
C LYS A 645 22.40 10.68 12.29
N ILE A 646 23.38 11.12 13.07
CA ILE A 646 23.94 12.49 13.06
C ILE A 646 25.38 12.55 12.55
N ILE A 647 26.03 11.42 12.30
CA ILE A 647 27.42 11.39 11.85
C ILE A 647 27.46 11.00 10.37
N PRO A 648 27.84 11.90 9.45
CA PRO A 648 28.01 11.52 8.05
C PRO A 648 29.20 10.58 7.86
N VAL A 649 29.03 9.60 6.98
CA VAL A 649 30.13 8.77 6.47
C VAL A 649 30.78 9.53 5.31
N PRO A 650 32.06 9.94 5.43
CA PRO A 650 32.75 10.64 4.36
C PRO A 650 32.80 9.82 3.08
N ASP A 651 32.60 10.47 1.94
CA ASP A 651 32.75 9.91 0.59
C ASP A 651 31.85 8.70 0.28
N ASP A 652 30.78 8.48 1.06
CA ASP A 652 29.78 7.45 0.80
C ASP A 652 28.88 7.85 -0.38
N PRO A 653 28.80 7.06 -1.47
CA PRO A 653 27.98 7.39 -2.63
C PRO A 653 26.48 7.58 -2.31
N ASN A 654 25.98 6.93 -1.25
CA ASN A 654 24.59 7.03 -0.83
C ASN A 654 24.36 8.16 0.21
N ASN A 655 25.39 8.94 0.56
CA ASN A 655 25.34 9.97 1.60
C ASN A 655 24.77 9.42 2.93
N THR A 656 25.26 8.26 3.37
CA THR A 656 24.77 7.57 4.56
C THR A 656 25.24 8.26 5.85
N TRP A 657 24.32 8.43 6.80
CA TRP A 657 24.62 8.92 8.14
C TRP A 657 24.37 7.82 9.16
N ILE A 658 25.24 7.74 10.15
CA ILE A 658 25.26 6.69 11.16
C ILE A 658 24.98 7.24 12.55
N SER A 659 24.50 6.35 13.42
CA SER A 659 24.24 6.57 14.84
C SER A 659 25.19 5.71 15.69
N THR A 660 24.92 5.58 16.98
CA THR A 660 25.65 4.70 17.90
C THR A 660 25.59 3.22 17.48
N ARG A 661 26.60 2.44 17.86
CA ARG A 661 26.70 1.01 17.54
C ARG A 661 25.54 0.22 18.15
N MET A 662 24.67 -0.32 17.31
CA MET A 662 23.96 -1.57 17.60
C MET A 662 23.71 -2.36 16.32
N GLY A 663 24.24 -3.59 16.31
CA GLY A 663 24.12 -4.52 15.21
C GLY A 663 22.84 -5.35 15.29
N HIS A 664 22.21 -5.55 14.15
CA HIS A 664 21.71 -6.86 13.71
C HIS A 664 21.95 -6.95 12.19
N GLY A 665 23.02 -7.64 11.79
CA GLY A 665 23.15 -8.19 10.43
C GLY A 665 23.85 -7.37 9.34
N GLN A 666 24.43 -6.20 9.62
CA GLN A 666 25.29 -5.49 8.66
C GLN A 666 26.70 -5.33 9.20
N SER A 667 27.71 -5.55 8.34
CA SER A 667 29.12 -5.37 8.69
C SER A 667 29.33 -3.98 9.31
N PRO A 668 29.96 -3.87 10.49
CA PRO A 668 30.20 -2.59 11.12
C PRO A 668 31.12 -1.76 10.23
N VAL A 669 30.62 -0.67 9.66
CA VAL A 669 31.50 0.37 9.13
C VAL A 669 32.20 0.99 10.35
N GLU A 670 33.47 0.68 10.57
CA GLU A 670 34.26 1.30 11.63
C GLU A 670 34.36 2.81 11.37
N GLN A 671 33.69 3.61 12.20
CA GLN A 671 33.76 5.06 12.14
C GLN A 671 34.16 5.61 13.50
N PRO A 672 35.48 5.85 13.71
CA PRO A 672 36.02 6.30 14.99
C PRO A 672 35.39 7.61 15.51
N VAL A 673 34.90 8.47 14.60
CA VAL A 673 34.25 9.75 14.95
C VAL A 673 32.93 9.50 15.67
N ALA A 674 32.08 8.60 15.15
CA ALA A 674 30.80 8.27 15.76
C ALA A 674 30.99 7.61 17.12
N ASP A 675 31.90 6.63 17.21
CA ASP A 675 32.18 5.90 18.44
C ASP A 675 32.67 6.86 19.55
N ARG A 676 33.58 7.78 19.22
CA ARG A 676 34.07 8.79 20.18
C ARG A 676 32.97 9.76 20.61
N PHE A 677 32.18 10.27 19.68
CA PHE A 677 31.11 11.22 20.00
C PHE A 677 30.06 10.58 20.91
N PHE A 678 29.52 9.41 20.54
CA PHE A 678 28.47 8.74 21.31
C PHE A 678 28.95 8.18 22.65
N ALA A 679 30.26 7.90 22.81
CA ALA A 679 30.84 7.56 24.10
C ALA A 679 31.01 8.78 25.02
N ALA A 680 31.53 9.89 24.49
CA ALA A 680 31.89 11.07 25.28
C ALA A 680 30.69 11.99 25.59
N TYR A 681 29.82 12.25 24.60
CA TYR A 681 28.76 13.26 24.71
C TYR A 681 27.76 12.98 25.85
N PRO A 682 27.23 11.76 26.04
CA PRO A 682 26.30 11.48 27.15
C PRO A 682 26.97 11.60 28.53
N GLN A 683 28.27 11.34 28.64
CA GLN A 683 29.00 11.54 29.90
C GLN A 683 29.16 13.03 30.19
N ALA A 684 29.64 13.79 29.21
CA ALA A 684 29.83 15.24 29.31
C ALA A 684 28.51 15.97 29.59
N LEU A 685 27.41 15.58 28.95
CA LEU A 685 26.10 16.21 29.19
C LEU A 685 25.56 15.93 30.59
N ARG A 686 25.79 14.74 31.16
CA ARG A 686 25.41 14.45 32.56
C ARG A 686 26.16 15.32 33.55
N GLU A 687 27.45 15.48 33.33
CA GLU A 687 28.28 16.36 34.16
C GLU A 687 27.81 17.82 34.06
N ALA A 688 27.51 18.29 32.86
CA ALA A 688 26.97 19.64 32.63
C ALA A 688 25.60 19.86 33.28
N ILE A 689 24.72 18.86 33.29
CA ILE A 689 23.43 18.94 34.00
C ILE A 689 23.63 19.11 35.52
N ASN A 690 24.62 18.41 36.09
CA ASN A 690 24.87 18.46 37.54
C ASN A 690 25.61 19.72 37.97
N THR A 691 26.54 20.22 37.15
CA THR A 691 27.38 21.39 37.43
C THR A 691 26.76 22.70 36.94
N ASN A 692 25.74 22.61 36.08
CA ASN A 692 25.13 23.71 35.33
C ASN A 692 26.11 24.46 34.40
N ASP A 693 27.24 23.84 34.03
CA ASP A 693 28.20 24.36 33.05
C ASP A 693 28.11 23.59 31.72
N TYR A 694 27.55 24.24 30.70
CA TYR A 694 27.35 23.67 29.37
C TYR A 694 28.44 24.04 28.36
N ALA A 695 29.49 24.79 28.74
CA ALA A 695 30.47 25.34 27.80
C ALA A 695 31.17 24.24 26.97
N TYR A 696 31.64 23.18 27.63
CA TYR A 696 32.32 22.06 26.95
C TYR A 696 31.39 21.29 26.01
N VAL A 697 30.18 20.96 26.47
CA VAL A 697 29.21 20.20 25.68
C VAL A 697 28.68 21.03 24.50
N ASN A 698 28.51 22.33 24.69
CA ASN A 698 28.19 23.27 23.62
C ASN A 698 29.26 23.29 22.53
N LYS A 699 30.54 23.18 22.91
CA LYS A 699 31.65 23.09 21.96
C LYS A 699 31.61 21.77 21.17
N MET A 700 31.31 20.64 21.82
CA MET A 700 31.15 19.36 21.13
C MET A 700 30.04 19.40 20.07
N VAL A 701 28.93 20.10 20.35
CA VAL A 701 27.83 20.30 19.39
C VAL A 701 28.27 21.19 18.22
N ASP A 702 29.05 22.24 18.46
CA ASP A 702 29.61 23.07 17.38
C ASP A 702 30.59 22.30 16.50
N GLU A 703 31.45 21.47 17.10
CA GLU A 703 32.37 20.61 16.37
C GLU A 703 31.62 19.59 15.51
N LEU A 704 30.53 19.01 16.02
CA LEU A 704 29.66 18.13 15.27
C LEU A 704 29.00 18.87 14.08
N ASP A 705 28.43 20.06 14.30
CA ASP A 705 27.81 20.85 13.24
C ASP A 705 28.82 21.22 12.14
N ASN A 706 30.03 21.63 12.53
CA ASN A 706 31.12 21.91 11.59
C ASN A 706 31.56 20.65 10.83
N TYR A 707 31.62 19.50 11.50
CA TYR A 707 31.90 18.21 10.86
C TYR A 707 30.82 17.83 9.86
N GLN A 708 29.54 17.99 10.22
CA GLN A 708 28.40 17.76 9.32
C GLN A 708 28.50 18.62 8.06
N LYS A 709 28.83 19.91 8.20
CA LYS A 709 29.00 20.83 7.06
C LYS A 709 30.20 20.46 6.19
N ALA A 710 31.29 20.00 6.79
CA ALA A 710 32.50 19.64 6.06
C ALA A 710 32.41 18.28 5.35
N LYS A 711 31.68 17.31 5.93
CA LYS A 711 31.68 15.90 5.50
C LYS A 711 30.32 15.34 5.11
N GLY A 712 29.23 16.08 5.31
CA GLY A 712 27.87 15.63 5.02
C GLY A 712 27.43 15.71 3.56
N GLY A 713 28.32 16.13 2.64
CA GLY A 713 28.03 16.20 1.21
C GLY A 713 26.97 17.25 0.84
N SER A 714 26.36 17.08 -0.35
CA SER A 714 25.33 18.01 -0.86
C SER A 714 23.96 17.86 -0.20
N VAL A 715 23.77 16.85 0.65
CA VAL A 715 22.48 16.55 1.30
C VAL A 715 22.24 17.39 2.56
N VAL A 716 23.26 18.08 3.09
CA VAL A 716 23.15 18.95 4.26
C VAL A 716 22.24 20.15 3.94
N PRO A 717 21.13 20.36 4.67
CA PRO A 717 20.28 21.52 4.48
C PRO A 717 21.03 22.81 4.81
N SER A 718 20.73 23.89 4.09
CA SER A 718 21.25 25.22 4.46
C SER A 718 20.72 25.66 5.82
N GLN A 719 21.47 26.52 6.53
CA GLN A 719 21.06 27.03 7.83
C GLN A 719 19.70 27.75 7.77
N ALA A 720 19.43 28.45 6.67
CA ALA A 720 18.13 29.10 6.44
C ALA A 720 16.98 28.07 6.38
N LYS A 721 17.21 26.92 5.75
CA LYS A 721 16.24 25.83 5.65
C LYS A 721 16.01 25.15 7.01
N VAL A 722 17.07 24.92 7.78
CA VAL A 722 16.98 24.42 9.17
C VAL A 722 16.14 25.38 10.03
N ASN A 723 16.47 26.66 10.01
CA ASN A 723 15.76 27.67 10.78
C ASN A 723 14.29 27.79 10.34
N ALA A 724 14.02 27.77 9.03
CA ALA A 724 12.65 27.79 8.50
C ALA A 724 11.82 26.59 8.96
N GLU A 725 12.40 25.38 9.01
CA GLU A 725 11.71 24.18 9.51
C GLU A 725 11.41 24.29 11.02
N ILE A 726 12.36 24.80 11.81
CA ILE A 726 12.18 25.06 13.24
C ILE A 726 11.05 26.08 13.45
N THR A 727 11.11 27.23 12.77
CA THR A 727 10.08 28.27 12.85
C THR A 727 8.71 27.75 12.44
N LEU A 728 8.61 26.97 11.34
CA LEU A 728 7.33 26.38 10.91
C LEU A 728 6.73 25.47 12.00
N ASN A 729 7.55 24.66 12.64
CA ASN A 729 7.14 23.77 13.72
C ASN A 729 6.69 24.55 14.97
N GLU A 730 7.39 25.61 15.36
CA GLU A 730 7.07 26.44 16.53
C GLU A 730 5.81 27.29 16.33
N MET A 731 5.62 27.83 15.13
CA MET A 731 4.44 28.61 14.77
C MET A 731 3.14 27.77 14.85
N LYS A 732 3.25 26.44 14.68
CA LYS A 732 2.11 25.50 14.68
C LYS A 732 0.95 25.99 13.80
N VAL A 733 1.30 26.56 12.64
CA VAL A 733 0.41 27.34 11.77
C VAL A 733 -0.94 26.64 11.56
N PHE A 734 -0.90 25.41 11.04
CA PHE A 734 -2.10 24.67 10.66
C PHE A 734 -2.95 24.25 11.86
N GLY A 735 -2.33 23.90 12.99
CA GLY A 735 -3.05 23.55 14.22
C GLY A 735 -3.78 24.74 14.83
N ARG A 736 -3.11 25.91 14.87
CA ARG A 736 -3.72 27.16 15.35
C ARG A 736 -4.82 27.65 14.40
N LEU A 737 -4.59 27.56 13.09
CA LEU A 737 -5.57 27.95 12.08
C LEU A 737 -6.83 27.08 12.10
N ALA A 738 -6.71 25.78 12.39
CA ALA A 738 -7.88 24.92 12.52
C ALA A 738 -8.84 25.43 13.62
N ALA A 739 -8.32 25.76 14.80
CA ALA A 739 -9.12 26.34 15.88
C ALA A 739 -9.62 27.75 15.53
N PHE A 740 -8.76 28.58 14.94
CA PHE A 740 -9.08 29.95 14.54
C PHE A 740 -10.20 30.02 13.50
N TYR A 741 -10.11 29.24 12.41
CA TYR A 741 -11.18 29.15 11.41
C TYR A 741 -12.43 28.50 11.98
N GLY A 742 -12.31 27.52 12.87
CA GLY A 742 -13.45 26.96 13.58
C GLY A 742 -14.22 28.02 14.38
N LEU A 743 -13.50 28.82 15.19
CA LEU A 743 -14.08 29.91 15.97
C LEU A 743 -14.64 31.03 15.09
N LEU A 744 -13.93 31.41 14.02
CA LEU A 744 -14.45 32.37 13.04
C LEU A 744 -15.72 31.86 12.37
N GLY A 745 -15.76 30.59 11.97
CA GLY A 745 -16.93 29.96 11.40
C GLY A 745 -18.12 30.00 12.38
N LEU A 746 -17.90 29.70 13.65
CA LEU A 746 -18.91 29.83 14.71
C LEU A 746 -19.35 31.28 14.94
N ALA A 747 -18.42 32.24 14.91
CA ALA A 747 -18.73 33.66 15.04
C ALA A 747 -19.56 34.16 13.86
N PHE A 748 -19.16 33.84 12.62
CA PHE A 748 -19.95 34.13 11.42
C PHE A 748 -21.33 33.51 11.51
N LEU A 749 -21.43 32.26 11.96
CA LEU A 749 -22.70 31.57 12.14
C LEU A 749 -23.58 32.27 13.19
N PHE A 750 -23.01 32.66 14.33
CA PHE A 750 -23.69 33.39 15.39
C PHE A 750 -24.21 34.75 14.90
N PHE A 751 -23.35 35.58 14.29
CA PHE A 751 -23.75 36.89 13.78
C PHE A 751 -24.68 36.79 12.58
N LEU A 752 -24.56 35.73 11.77
CA LEU A 752 -25.57 35.37 10.79
C LEU A 752 -26.90 35.16 11.51
N PHE A 753 -26.99 34.31 12.54
CA PHE A 753 -28.24 34.18 13.31
C PHE A 753 -28.73 35.50 13.92
N LEU A 754 -27.85 36.31 14.51
CA LEU A 754 -28.24 37.60 15.07
C LEU A 754 -28.82 38.54 14.00
N SER A 755 -28.24 38.57 12.80
CA SER A 755 -28.77 39.36 11.67
C SER A 755 -30.12 38.84 11.17
N ILE A 756 -30.46 37.57 11.43
CA ILE A 756 -31.78 37.00 11.12
C ILE A 756 -32.81 37.52 12.10
N PHE A 757 -32.52 37.36 13.39
CA PHE A 757 -33.49 37.60 14.46
C PHE A 757 -33.63 39.09 14.80
N ARG A 758 -32.60 39.90 14.55
CA ARG A 758 -32.59 41.34 14.79
C ARG A 758 -32.11 42.09 13.54
N PRO A 759 -32.93 42.18 12.48
CA PRO A 759 -32.54 42.82 11.23
C PRO A 759 -32.26 44.33 11.35
N LYS A 760 -32.73 44.98 12.44
CA LYS A 760 -32.43 46.39 12.75
C LYS A 760 -31.01 46.62 13.29
N THR A 761 -30.29 45.56 13.69
CA THR A 761 -28.93 45.68 14.25
C THR A 761 -27.90 45.88 13.14
N LYS A 762 -27.13 46.96 13.20
CA LYS A 762 -26.06 47.26 12.22
C LYS A 762 -24.84 46.35 12.45
N LEU A 763 -24.84 45.17 11.81
CA LEU A 763 -23.73 44.19 11.91
C LEU A 763 -22.65 44.38 10.84
N ALA A 764 -22.76 45.39 9.97
CA ALA A 764 -21.83 45.60 8.86
C ALA A 764 -20.37 45.77 9.33
N THR A 765 -20.14 46.52 10.41
CA THR A 765 -18.79 46.70 10.99
C THR A 765 -18.24 45.38 11.53
N ILE A 766 -19.08 44.57 12.18
CA ILE A 766 -18.68 43.25 12.72
C ILE A 766 -18.29 42.32 11.57
N TYR A 767 -19.08 42.27 10.50
CA TYR A 767 -18.73 41.45 9.32
C TYR A 767 -17.43 41.91 8.66
N LYS A 768 -17.15 43.23 8.60
CA LYS A 768 -15.86 43.74 8.12
C LYS A 768 -14.69 43.27 9.01
N ILE A 769 -14.87 43.29 10.33
CA ILE A 769 -13.86 42.81 11.28
C ILE A 769 -13.63 41.31 11.10
N LEU A 770 -14.69 40.50 11.09
CA LEU A 770 -14.59 39.05 10.89
C LEU A 770 -13.97 38.70 9.54
N PHE A 771 -14.31 39.43 8.48
CA PHE A 771 -13.68 39.27 7.17
C PHE A 771 -12.20 39.63 7.20
N GLY A 772 -11.82 40.73 7.86
CA GLY A 772 -10.41 41.07 8.10
C GLY A 772 -9.65 39.97 8.84
N LEU A 773 -10.28 39.32 9.82
CA LEU A 773 -9.71 38.16 10.51
C LEU A 773 -9.56 36.94 9.61
N VAL A 774 -10.49 36.71 8.67
CA VAL A 774 -10.33 35.66 7.64
C VAL A 774 -9.14 35.96 6.75
N VAL A 775 -9.00 37.20 6.26
CA VAL A 775 -7.85 37.62 5.43
C VAL A 775 -6.53 37.45 6.18
N LEU A 776 -6.50 37.81 7.46
CA LEU A 776 -5.33 37.60 8.34
C LEU A 776 -5.00 36.10 8.47
N GLY A 777 -6.01 35.27 8.77
CA GLY A 777 -5.86 33.82 8.85
C GLY A 777 -5.37 33.21 7.53
N PHE A 778 -5.93 33.67 6.41
CA PHE A 778 -5.57 33.21 5.06
C PHE A 778 -4.12 33.58 4.71
N THR A 779 -3.69 34.79 5.07
CA THR A 779 -2.31 35.23 4.89
C THR A 779 -1.37 34.35 5.71
N PHE A 780 -1.68 34.10 6.98
CA PHE A 780 -0.91 33.21 7.84
C PHE A 780 -0.87 31.76 7.32
N HIS A 781 -1.99 31.28 6.75
CA HIS A 781 -2.07 29.98 6.10
C HIS A 781 -1.14 29.90 4.88
N THR A 782 -1.16 30.94 4.05
CA THR A 782 -0.33 31.06 2.85
C THR A 782 1.16 31.06 3.21
N VAL A 783 1.56 31.81 4.25
CA VAL A 783 2.93 31.80 4.78
C VAL A 783 3.33 30.40 5.27
N GLY A 784 2.44 29.72 6.00
CA GLY A 784 2.69 28.34 6.47
C GLY A 784 2.89 27.36 5.31
N LEU A 785 2.07 27.45 4.26
CA LEU A 785 2.23 26.64 3.05
C LEU A 785 3.52 26.98 2.30
N GLY A 786 3.88 28.26 2.18
CA GLY A 786 5.13 28.70 1.57
C GLY A 786 6.36 28.18 2.29
N LEU A 787 6.41 28.31 3.63
CA LEU A 787 7.49 27.74 4.45
C LEU A 787 7.55 26.21 4.31
N ARG A 788 6.40 25.54 4.27
CA ARG A 788 6.36 24.08 4.09
C ARG A 788 6.87 23.65 2.71
N TRP A 789 6.54 24.39 1.65
CA TRP A 789 7.08 24.16 0.31
C TRP A 789 8.60 24.32 0.32
N TYR A 790 9.11 25.42 0.87
CA TYR A 790 10.55 25.68 0.96
C TYR A 790 11.31 24.58 1.73
N VAL A 791 10.80 24.18 2.91
CA VAL A 791 11.40 23.14 3.75
C VAL A 791 11.35 21.76 3.09
N SER A 792 10.23 21.40 2.47
CA SER A 792 10.09 20.08 1.85
C SER A 792 10.74 19.97 0.46
N GLY A 793 11.08 21.09 -0.18
CA GLY A 793 11.65 21.13 -1.53
C GLY A 793 10.65 20.76 -2.64
N ARG A 794 9.36 20.67 -2.33
CA ARG A 794 8.30 20.23 -3.25
C ARG A 794 6.96 20.84 -2.88
N ALA A 795 6.03 20.82 -3.82
CA ALA A 795 4.68 21.35 -3.59
C ALA A 795 3.97 20.58 -2.45
N PRO A 796 3.27 21.29 -1.53
CA PRO A 796 2.68 20.70 -0.32
C PRO A 796 1.33 20.02 -0.61
N TRP A 797 1.31 19.01 -1.48
CA TRP A 797 0.13 18.18 -1.77
C TRP A 797 0.47 16.70 -1.96
N SER A 798 1.65 16.29 -1.50
CA SER A 798 2.24 15.00 -1.82
C SER A 798 1.69 13.81 -1.03
N ASN A 799 1.01 14.08 0.07
CA ASN A 799 0.44 13.08 0.97
C ASN A 799 -0.89 13.61 1.52
N GLY A 800 -1.74 12.70 2.04
CA GLY A 800 -3.08 13.07 2.48
C GLY A 800 -3.15 14.19 3.53
N TYR A 801 -2.15 14.31 4.42
CA TYR A 801 -2.10 15.42 5.38
C TYR A 801 -1.86 16.77 4.69
N GLU A 802 -0.89 16.81 3.76
CA GLU A 802 -0.60 17.99 2.96
C GLU A 802 -1.76 18.37 2.05
N SER A 803 -2.39 17.38 1.40
CA SER A 803 -3.58 17.60 0.59
C SER A 803 -4.73 18.20 1.42
N MET A 804 -4.95 17.74 2.66
CA MET A 804 -5.99 18.32 3.53
C MET A 804 -5.74 19.78 3.88
N ILE A 805 -4.48 20.16 4.17
CA ILE A 805 -4.12 21.56 4.44
C ILE A 805 -4.31 22.41 3.18
N TYR A 806 -3.83 21.92 2.03
CA TYR A 806 -3.98 22.61 0.76
C TYR A 806 -5.45 22.80 0.39
N ILE A 807 -6.29 21.78 0.56
CA ILE A 807 -7.74 21.87 0.36
C ILE A 807 -8.35 22.93 1.29
N ALA A 808 -7.97 22.95 2.57
CA ALA A 808 -8.45 23.96 3.52
C ALA A 808 -8.06 25.38 3.09
N TRP A 809 -6.84 25.56 2.57
CA TRP A 809 -6.40 26.84 2.00
C TRP A 809 -7.24 27.23 0.77
N THR A 810 -7.43 26.33 -0.20
CA THR A 810 -8.28 26.58 -1.39
C THR A 810 -9.74 26.82 -1.07
N THR A 811 -10.24 26.26 0.05
CA THR A 811 -11.63 26.46 0.50
C THR A 811 -11.82 27.82 1.17
N THR A 812 -10.73 28.37 1.74
CA THR A 812 -10.75 29.69 2.39
C THR A 812 -10.62 30.83 1.38
N LEU A 813 -9.89 30.60 0.29
CA LEU A 813 -9.81 31.47 -0.89
C LEU A 813 -11.19 31.62 -1.55
#